data_AF-A0A3D9S7M8-F1
#
_entry.id   AF-A0A3D9S7M8-F1
#
_cell.length_a   1.000
_cell.length_b   1.000
_cell.length_c   1.000
_cell.angle_alpha   90.00
_cell.angle_beta   90.00
_cell.angle_gamma   90.00
#
_symmetry.space_group_name_H-M   'P 1'
#
loop_
_entity.id
_entity.type
_entity.pdbx_description
1 polymer ?
#
loop_
_entity_poly.entity_id
_entity_poly.type
_entity_poly.pdbx_seq_one_letter_code
_entity_poly.pdbx_strand_id
1 'polypeptide(L)'
;MEMTGYMLLRRLLLVYGIVLLGGLIILQADTMLVAPSASAGLRIPQLGNLAFALVMALVIAGYSAWRMRPVLKELDQQNGKDCTGLTSGALLRLYRMPYELLISSAVIGVLYSIVYHAETAPNNDTWLQLLGQVAGEQSLFISLAIVLFTTTRRLFRPVMRLQQLPDQFDGRTSIAQPIVLTYACTMLVTLLSLLQLTFTTAKTGATIDPYKLGLIASFYFIMSIALFSYVTMQFRQELRGLIRGIRGLVAGQGLPSGALPAILHDEAGELAVAYNELQIRINREYESLERELKMAYNVQQKLLPPGDLTIGAYRITARCQSYREVGGDFFDVVSLSPNRFAVMIGDVSGKGLPAALIMSAQLLIFRSEIRRNGSPSEVLARMNRQLCEAMGEEGSVSIGVGVIDLTTNEVQYASAGHLSPYIIAQDGRVQAVECSSLPIGIDPDATYEEICFEFNNRDRFLLYTDGLIEAVNQAGQMYSFDGLEAELASWQPEEDLTQTVDNWLARMDHECGAGMDDRTVVVLELAGEYRSSLASAATFDNPFMTREWAMRSKLGDEKLIALKLGDWMKERWPNTDIYEDVQSAVCEAMINAIEHGNKMQPNAYVNVIAQIGGMLMVCRIYDEGGGFYPKLSRDEDEMRKKLESEDPRGWGLVMIDTLADYWTTGRDERGFYTELYFMRKSHSVSEAEAEAEAEAGAEQAAQKGV
;
A
#
# COMPACT_ATOMS: atom_id res chain seq x y z
N MET A 1 -12.59 -9.96 20.32
CA MET A 1 -13.23 -10.80 21.37
C MET A 1 -14.56 -11.26 20.82
N GLU A 2 -14.62 -12.53 20.41
CA GLU A 2 -15.83 -13.20 19.93
C GLU A 2 -16.91 -13.12 21.01
N MET A 3 -18.04 -12.49 20.72
CA MET A 3 -19.14 -12.35 21.67
C MET A 3 -20.27 -13.29 21.27
N THR A 4 -20.29 -14.49 21.85
CA THR A 4 -21.35 -15.49 21.65
C THR A 4 -22.71 -14.98 22.13
N GLY A 5 -23.79 -15.47 21.53
CA GLY A 5 -25.15 -15.05 21.89
C GLY A 5 -25.44 -15.23 23.38
N TYR A 6 -24.99 -16.34 23.96
CA TYR A 6 -25.11 -16.60 25.40
C TYR A 6 -24.39 -15.57 26.28
N MET A 7 -23.19 -15.13 25.88
CA MET A 7 -22.46 -14.07 26.61
C MET A 7 -23.20 -12.73 26.56
N LEU A 8 -23.79 -12.39 25.41
CA LEU A 8 -24.57 -11.16 25.24
C LEU A 8 -25.79 -11.17 26.18
N LEU A 9 -26.56 -12.26 26.21
CA LEU A 9 -27.74 -12.39 27.06
C LEU A 9 -27.36 -12.34 28.55
N ARG A 10 -26.28 -13.02 28.96
CA ARG A 10 -25.79 -12.98 30.35
C ARG A 10 -25.39 -11.58 30.78
N ARG A 11 -24.68 -10.83 29.93
CA ARG A 11 -24.30 -9.44 30.22
C ARG A 11 -25.52 -8.53 30.31
N LEU A 12 -26.52 -8.74 29.46
CA LEU A 12 -27.78 -7.99 29.49
C LEU A 12 -28.54 -8.21 30.82
N LEU A 13 -28.67 -9.46 31.26
CA LEU A 13 -29.30 -9.79 32.55
C LEU A 13 -28.55 -9.18 33.74
N LEU A 14 -27.22 -9.16 33.68
CA LEU A 14 -26.37 -8.54 34.70
C LEU A 14 -26.60 -7.03 34.75
N VAL A 15 -26.69 -6.35 33.60
CA VAL A 15 -27.04 -4.94 33.51
C VAL A 15 -28.40 -4.67 34.15
N TYR A 16 -29.43 -5.48 33.87
CA TYR A 16 -30.75 -5.32 34.48
C TYR A 16 -30.70 -5.46 36.01
N GLY A 17 -29.96 -6.45 36.52
CA GLY A 17 -29.78 -6.64 37.95
C GLY A 17 -29.12 -5.43 38.62
N ILE A 18 -28.03 -4.91 38.05
CA ILE A 18 -27.32 -3.73 38.59
C ILE A 18 -28.23 -2.50 38.57
N VAL A 19 -28.91 -2.26 37.44
CA VAL A 19 -29.70 -1.04 37.26
C VAL A 19 -30.92 -1.04 38.20
N LEU A 20 -31.60 -2.17 38.38
CA LEU A 20 -32.71 -2.28 39.32
C LEU A 20 -32.27 -2.18 40.78
N LEU A 21 -31.13 -2.77 41.14
CA LEU A 21 -30.57 -2.63 42.49
C LEU A 21 -30.17 -1.18 42.79
N GLY A 22 -29.59 -0.49 41.80
CA GLY A 22 -29.35 0.95 41.87
C GLY A 22 -30.64 1.77 42.03
N GLY A 23 -31.70 1.42 41.28
CA GLY A 23 -33.01 2.06 41.41
C GLY A 23 -33.63 1.90 42.80
N LEU A 24 -33.50 0.72 43.41
CA LEU A 24 -33.92 0.45 44.79
C LEU A 24 -33.17 1.32 45.82
N ILE A 25 -31.86 1.50 45.64
CA ILE A 25 -31.04 2.37 46.50
C ILE A 25 -31.49 3.83 46.36
N ILE A 26 -31.75 4.30 45.15
CA ILE A 26 -32.22 5.67 44.89
C ILE A 26 -33.60 5.88 45.51
N LEU A 27 -34.53 4.92 45.34
CA LEU A 27 -35.86 4.98 45.94
C LEU A 27 -35.77 5.04 47.48
N GLN A 28 -34.86 4.26 48.07
CA GLN A 28 -34.63 4.27 49.51
C GLN A 28 -34.02 5.61 49.97
N ALA A 29 -33.07 6.18 49.24
CA ALA A 29 -32.51 7.49 49.52
C ALA A 29 -33.57 8.60 49.43
N ASP A 30 -34.44 8.58 48.42
CA ASP A 30 -35.52 9.55 48.25
C ASP A 30 -36.53 9.47 49.42
N THR A 31 -36.90 8.25 49.84
CA THR A 31 -37.77 8.08 51.02
C THR A 31 -37.14 8.61 52.32
N MET A 32 -35.81 8.50 52.48
CA MET A 32 -35.09 9.06 53.63
C MET A 32 -35.01 10.59 53.59
N LEU A 33 -34.91 11.19 52.40
CA LEU A 33 -34.86 12.64 52.21
C LEU A 33 -36.22 13.31 52.46
N VAL A 34 -37.31 12.66 52.09
CA VAL A 34 -38.67 13.21 52.19
C VAL A 34 -39.31 13.00 53.58
N ALA A 35 -38.94 11.95 54.34
CA ALA A 35 -39.52 11.65 55.65
C ALA A 35 -38.48 11.19 56.71
N PRO A 36 -37.77 12.11 57.40
CA PRO A 36 -36.65 11.77 58.29
C PRO A 36 -37.02 11.07 59.61
N SER A 37 -38.31 11.01 59.99
CA SER A 37 -38.76 10.57 61.32
C SER A 37 -39.27 9.12 61.40
N ALA A 38 -39.14 8.32 60.34
CA ALA A 38 -39.54 6.91 60.36
C ALA A 38 -38.35 5.98 60.66
N SER A 39 -38.43 5.26 61.77
CA SER A 39 -37.40 4.37 62.30
C SER A 39 -37.01 3.19 61.40
N ALA A 40 -35.76 2.72 61.59
CA ALA A 40 -34.99 1.75 60.82
C ALA A 40 -35.48 0.28 60.88
N GLY A 41 -36.71 0.00 60.43
CA GLY A 41 -37.21 -1.37 60.25
C GLY A 41 -37.83 -1.60 58.86
N LEU A 42 -37.64 -2.81 58.30
CA LEU A 42 -38.25 -3.21 57.02
C LEU A 42 -39.78 -3.26 57.14
N ARG A 43 -40.50 -2.24 56.65
CA ARG A 43 -41.98 -2.20 56.67
C ARG A 43 -42.58 -2.94 55.46
N ILE A 44 -43.82 -3.42 55.59
CA ILE A 44 -44.65 -4.05 54.53
C ILE A 44 -44.61 -3.32 53.17
N PRO A 45 -44.69 -1.97 53.07
CA PRO A 45 -44.50 -1.24 51.82
C PRO A 45 -43.12 -1.42 51.16
N GLN A 46 -42.04 -1.66 51.91
CA GLN A 46 -40.71 -1.94 51.35
C GLN A 46 -40.62 -3.35 50.75
N LEU A 47 -41.34 -4.33 51.32
CA LEU A 47 -41.53 -5.65 50.72
C LEU A 47 -42.34 -5.57 49.42
N GLY A 48 -43.36 -4.71 49.36
CA GLY A 48 -44.14 -4.45 48.15
C GLY A 48 -43.28 -3.88 47.01
N ASN A 49 -42.44 -2.87 47.30
CA ASN A 49 -41.54 -2.28 46.32
C ASN A 49 -40.47 -3.26 45.83
N LEU A 50 -39.92 -4.09 46.72
CA LEU A 50 -38.96 -5.13 46.36
C LEU A 50 -39.61 -6.22 45.48
N ALA A 51 -40.83 -6.66 45.84
CA ALA A 51 -41.60 -7.61 45.04
C ALA A 51 -41.92 -7.03 43.65
N PHE A 52 -42.33 -5.78 43.57
CA PHE A 52 -42.60 -5.10 42.30
C PHE A 52 -41.33 -4.97 41.44
N ALA A 53 -40.21 -4.54 42.02
CA ALA A 53 -38.93 -4.45 41.32
C ALA A 53 -38.48 -5.82 40.77
N LEU A 54 -38.71 -6.89 41.51
CA LEU A 54 -38.38 -8.25 41.10
C LEU A 54 -39.30 -8.76 39.97
N VAL A 55 -40.60 -8.47 40.05
CA VAL A 55 -41.55 -8.76 38.96
C VAL A 55 -41.18 -7.99 37.70
N MET A 56 -40.82 -6.70 37.82
CA MET A 56 -40.35 -5.90 36.70
C MET A 56 -39.05 -6.43 36.09
N ALA A 57 -38.10 -6.87 36.92
CA ALA A 57 -36.88 -7.52 36.45
C ALA A 57 -37.20 -8.73 35.56
N LEU A 58 -38.13 -9.58 36.01
CA LEU A 58 -38.53 -10.79 35.30
C LEU A 58 -39.28 -10.48 34.00
N VAL A 59 -40.17 -9.48 34.00
CA VAL A 59 -40.89 -9.05 32.79
C VAL A 59 -39.93 -8.48 31.75
N ILE A 60 -39.02 -7.59 32.15
CA ILE A 60 -38.02 -7.00 31.25
C ILE A 60 -37.07 -8.09 30.74
N ALA A 61 -36.59 -8.97 31.61
CA ALA A 61 -35.72 -10.09 31.22
C ALA A 61 -36.42 -11.06 30.24
N GLY A 62 -37.69 -11.40 30.51
CA GLY A 62 -38.49 -12.28 29.67
C GLY A 62 -38.78 -11.68 28.29
N TYR A 63 -39.16 -10.40 28.24
CA TYR A 63 -39.34 -9.65 27.00
C TYR A 63 -38.05 -9.59 26.18
N SER A 64 -36.94 -9.21 26.82
CA SER A 64 -35.65 -9.09 26.16
C SER A 64 -35.15 -10.44 25.64
N ALA A 65 -35.33 -11.53 26.41
CA ALA A 65 -34.99 -12.87 25.95
C ALA A 65 -35.84 -13.30 24.75
N TRP A 66 -37.16 -13.08 24.79
CA TRP A 66 -38.05 -13.39 23.67
C TRP A 66 -37.70 -12.58 22.40
N ARG A 67 -37.44 -11.28 22.56
CA ARG A 67 -37.10 -10.37 21.46
C ARG A 67 -35.75 -10.71 20.82
N MET A 68 -34.77 -11.12 21.64
CA MET A 68 -33.40 -11.45 21.21
C MET A 68 -33.25 -12.87 20.64
N ARG A 69 -34.21 -13.79 20.85
CA ARG A 69 -34.15 -15.17 20.32
C ARG A 69 -33.70 -15.30 18.85
N PRO A 70 -34.23 -14.54 17.87
CA PRO A 70 -33.79 -14.65 16.49
C PRO A 70 -32.36 -14.15 16.28
N VAL A 71 -31.96 -13.08 16.96
CA VAL A 71 -30.59 -12.53 16.93
C VAL A 71 -29.60 -13.55 17.50
N LEU A 72 -29.95 -14.17 18.64
CA LEU A 72 -29.14 -15.18 19.31
C LEU A 72 -28.98 -16.43 18.45
N LYS A 73 -30.05 -16.84 17.75
CA LYS A 73 -30.02 -17.99 16.84
C LYS A 73 -29.08 -17.76 15.66
N GLU A 74 -29.08 -16.57 15.07
CA GLU A 74 -28.16 -16.22 13.98
C GLU A 74 -26.70 -16.08 14.47
N LEU A 75 -26.48 -15.49 15.65
CA LEU A 75 -25.15 -15.37 16.26
C LEU A 75 -24.54 -16.73 16.61
N ASP A 76 -25.33 -17.66 17.16
CA ASP A 76 -24.87 -19.01 17.50
C ASP A 76 -24.64 -19.87 16.25
N GLN A 77 -25.33 -19.61 15.13
CA GLN A 77 -25.08 -20.28 13.85
C GLN A 77 -23.74 -19.91 13.22
N GLN A 78 -23.17 -18.74 13.55
CA GLN A 78 -21.89 -18.28 13.01
C GLN A 78 -20.66 -18.77 13.79
N ASN A 79 -20.84 -19.52 14.88
CA ASN A 79 -19.76 -20.23 15.59
C ASN A 79 -18.49 -19.39 15.90
N GLY A 80 -18.68 -18.10 16.21
CA GLY A 80 -17.59 -17.20 16.61
C GLY A 80 -16.69 -16.69 15.47
N LYS A 81 -16.83 -17.19 14.23
CA LYS A 81 -16.18 -16.56 13.07
C LYS A 81 -16.94 -15.29 12.68
N ASP A 82 -16.17 -14.27 12.28
CA ASP A 82 -16.56 -12.88 12.00
C ASP A 82 -18.07 -12.65 11.89
N CYS A 83 -18.63 -11.85 12.81
CA CYS A 83 -20.06 -11.57 12.93
C CYS A 83 -20.64 -10.75 11.75
N THR A 84 -20.18 -10.97 10.51
CA THR A 84 -20.44 -10.14 9.31
C THR A 84 -21.73 -10.50 8.58
N GLY A 85 -22.56 -11.44 9.08
CA GLY A 85 -23.71 -11.97 8.32
C GLY A 85 -25.06 -12.07 9.03
N LEU A 86 -25.40 -11.20 10.00
CA LEU A 86 -26.78 -11.15 10.52
C LEU A 86 -27.71 -10.59 9.44
N THR A 87 -28.94 -11.10 9.43
CA THR A 87 -29.97 -10.60 8.51
C THR A 87 -30.42 -9.19 8.90
N SER A 88 -30.89 -8.40 7.93
CA SER A 88 -31.44 -7.05 8.17
C SER A 88 -32.52 -7.04 9.26
N GLY A 89 -33.30 -8.13 9.34
CA GLY A 89 -34.36 -8.29 10.34
C GLY A 89 -33.84 -8.46 11.77
N ALA A 90 -32.70 -9.12 11.97
CA ALA A 90 -32.07 -9.28 13.29
C ALA A 90 -31.35 -8.00 13.74
N LEU A 91 -30.66 -7.33 12.81
CA LEU A 91 -30.04 -6.02 13.01
C LEU A 91 -31.05 -4.95 13.44
N LEU A 92 -32.18 -4.84 12.75
CA LEU A 92 -33.23 -3.87 13.06
C LEU A 92 -33.80 -4.07 14.48
N ARG A 93 -33.89 -5.33 14.94
CA ARG A 93 -34.34 -5.66 16.30
C ARG A 93 -33.30 -5.23 17.34
N LEU A 94 -32.01 -5.45 17.07
CA LEU A 94 -30.94 -5.01 17.95
C LEU A 94 -30.92 -3.48 18.11
N TYR A 95 -31.16 -2.75 17.02
CA TYR A 95 -31.19 -1.29 17.01
C TYR A 95 -32.41 -0.72 17.74
N ARG A 96 -33.61 -1.32 17.58
CA ARG A 96 -34.86 -0.84 18.21
C ARG A 96 -34.96 -1.16 19.70
N MET A 97 -34.32 -2.24 20.15
CA MET A 97 -34.52 -2.76 21.50
C MET A 97 -34.20 -1.77 22.64
N PRO A 98 -33.11 -0.97 22.59
CA PRO A 98 -32.89 0.08 23.59
C PRO A 98 -34.04 1.09 23.67
N TYR A 99 -34.63 1.48 22.54
CA TYR A 99 -35.76 2.41 22.49
C TYR A 99 -37.04 1.78 23.04
N GLU A 100 -37.29 0.51 22.70
CA GLU A 100 -38.40 -0.26 23.25
C GLU A 100 -38.30 -0.34 24.78
N LEU A 101 -37.09 -0.58 25.33
CA LEU A 101 -36.84 -0.59 26.78
C LEU A 101 -37.08 0.77 27.44
N LEU A 102 -36.66 1.86 26.78
CA LEU A 102 -36.88 3.21 27.29
C LEU A 102 -38.38 3.49 27.45
N ILE A 103 -39.14 3.25 26.38
CA ILE A 103 -40.58 3.51 26.34
C ILE A 103 -41.31 2.57 27.30
N SER A 104 -40.97 1.28 27.30
CA SER A 104 -41.62 0.31 28.18
C SER A 104 -41.40 0.65 29.65
N SER A 105 -40.19 1.06 30.03
CA SER A 105 -39.86 1.43 31.41
C SER A 105 -40.62 2.69 31.86
N ALA A 106 -40.78 3.68 30.99
CA ALA A 106 -41.59 4.86 31.27
C ALA A 106 -43.09 4.52 31.42
N VAL A 107 -43.65 3.70 30.53
CA VAL A 107 -45.06 3.27 30.59
C VAL A 107 -45.34 2.42 31.82
N ILE A 108 -44.42 1.50 32.17
CA ILE A 108 -44.46 0.71 33.40
C ILE A 108 -44.54 1.62 34.62
N GLY A 109 -43.75 2.69 34.64
CA GLY A 109 -43.79 3.69 35.71
C GLY A 109 -45.18 4.30 35.87
N VAL A 110 -45.82 4.69 34.76
CA VAL A 110 -47.18 5.25 34.79
C VAL A 110 -48.19 4.23 35.31
N LEU A 111 -48.13 2.99 34.84
CA LEU A 111 -49.02 1.92 35.29
C LEU A 111 -48.83 1.59 36.77
N TYR A 112 -47.58 1.58 37.25
CA TYR A 112 -47.27 1.40 38.66
C TYR A 112 -47.93 2.49 39.52
N SER A 113 -47.74 3.77 39.16
CA SER A 113 -48.34 4.88 39.88
C SER A 113 -49.87 4.79 39.90
N ILE A 114 -50.50 4.39 38.81
CA ILE A 114 -51.97 4.20 38.75
C ILE A 114 -52.42 3.10 39.72
N VAL A 115 -51.78 1.93 39.66
CA VAL A 115 -52.19 0.76 40.47
C VAL A 115 -51.90 0.97 41.95
N TYR A 116 -50.71 1.49 42.28
CA TYR A 116 -50.29 1.70 43.66
C TYR A 116 -51.16 2.72 44.39
N HIS A 117 -51.64 3.74 43.68
CA HIS A 117 -52.48 4.80 44.23
C HIS A 117 -53.99 4.61 43.97
N ALA A 118 -54.41 3.49 43.34
CA ALA A 118 -55.81 3.25 42.97
C ALA A 118 -56.77 3.13 44.18
N GLU A 119 -56.28 2.63 45.32
CA GLU A 119 -57.10 2.40 46.53
C GLU A 119 -57.13 3.62 47.48
N THR A 120 -56.22 4.59 47.28
CA THR A 120 -56.19 5.84 48.04
C THR A 120 -57.15 6.86 47.44
N ALA A 121 -58.40 6.89 47.92
CA ALA A 121 -59.36 7.93 47.55
C ALA A 121 -58.88 9.30 48.09
N PRO A 122 -58.54 10.26 47.22
CA PRO A 122 -58.00 11.55 47.66
C PRO A 122 -59.10 12.48 48.17
N ASN A 123 -59.01 12.89 49.44
CA ASN A 123 -59.75 14.05 49.95
C ASN A 123 -59.23 15.35 49.30
N ASN A 124 -60.02 16.43 49.30
CA ASN A 124 -59.66 17.73 48.71
C ASN A 124 -58.29 18.28 49.15
N ASP A 125 -57.81 17.93 50.35
CA ASP A 125 -56.53 18.38 50.92
C ASP A 125 -55.32 17.47 50.62
N THR A 126 -55.48 16.45 49.77
CA THR A 126 -54.46 15.40 49.52
C THR A 126 -54.01 15.27 48.06
N TRP A 127 -54.72 15.86 47.10
CA TRP A 127 -54.42 15.72 45.67
C TRP A 127 -53.04 16.26 45.26
N LEU A 128 -52.59 17.38 45.83
CA LEU A 128 -51.27 17.94 45.57
C LEU A 128 -50.12 16.99 45.99
N GLN A 129 -50.30 16.24 47.08
CA GLN A 129 -49.31 15.26 47.52
C GLN A 129 -49.26 14.03 46.61
N LEU A 130 -50.42 13.57 46.17
CA LEU A 130 -50.52 12.49 45.21
C LEU A 130 -49.76 12.85 43.93
N LEU A 131 -49.97 14.07 43.41
CA LEU A 131 -49.24 14.59 42.25
C LEU A 131 -47.73 14.68 42.49
N GLY A 132 -47.31 15.12 43.67
CA GLY A 132 -45.89 15.15 44.04
C GLY A 132 -45.26 13.75 44.11
N GLN A 133 -45.93 12.78 44.72
CA GLN A 133 -45.47 11.39 44.81
C GLN A 133 -45.40 10.74 43.42
N VAL A 134 -46.44 10.89 42.61
CA VAL A 134 -46.46 10.40 41.22
C VAL A 134 -45.33 11.03 40.41
N ALA A 135 -45.09 12.34 40.55
CA ALA A 135 -43.98 13.01 39.86
C ALA A 135 -42.60 12.45 40.23
N GLY A 136 -42.38 12.13 41.50
CA GLY A 136 -41.14 11.48 41.97
C GLY A 136 -40.98 10.04 41.49
N GLU A 137 -42.07 9.27 41.50
CA GLU A 137 -42.07 7.92 40.94
C GLU A 137 -41.72 7.97 39.45
N GLN A 138 -42.36 8.86 38.67
CA GLN A 138 -42.07 9.00 37.24
C GLN A 138 -40.64 9.47 36.97
N SER A 139 -40.09 10.40 37.76
CA SER A 139 -38.70 10.85 37.59
C SER A 139 -37.70 9.71 37.80
N LEU A 140 -37.97 8.82 38.76
CA LEU A 140 -37.16 7.64 39.04
C LEU A 140 -37.25 6.59 37.92
N PHE A 141 -38.46 6.30 37.42
CA PHE A 141 -38.64 5.36 36.30
C PHE A 141 -38.00 5.87 35.00
N ILE A 142 -38.11 7.15 34.69
CA ILE A 142 -37.45 7.75 33.52
C ILE A 142 -35.93 7.73 33.70
N SER A 143 -35.42 7.99 34.89
CA SER A 143 -33.97 7.90 35.18
C SER A 143 -33.45 6.48 34.96
N LEU A 144 -34.16 5.47 35.46
CA LEU A 144 -33.87 4.06 35.24
C LEU A 144 -33.90 3.71 33.75
N ALA A 145 -34.91 4.19 33.04
CA ALA A 145 -35.08 3.99 31.60
C ALA A 145 -33.89 4.53 30.81
N ILE A 146 -33.38 5.72 31.15
CA ILE A 146 -32.21 6.32 30.50
C ILE A 146 -30.95 5.48 30.74
N VAL A 147 -30.76 4.99 31.97
CA VAL A 147 -29.61 4.14 32.30
C VAL A 147 -29.70 2.81 31.53
N LEU A 148 -30.87 2.18 31.47
CA LEU A 148 -31.11 0.98 30.66
C LEU A 148 -30.85 1.23 29.17
N PHE A 149 -31.33 2.35 28.62
CA PHE A 149 -31.12 2.74 27.24
C PHE A 149 -29.63 2.89 26.90
N THR A 150 -28.89 3.67 27.71
CA THR A 150 -27.47 3.96 27.47
C THR A 150 -26.59 2.71 27.63
N THR A 151 -26.81 1.93 28.69
CA THR A 151 -26.04 0.70 28.96
C THR A 151 -26.31 -0.40 27.95
N THR A 152 -27.57 -0.62 27.56
CA THR A 152 -27.94 -1.64 26.57
C THR A 152 -27.39 -1.26 25.19
N ARG A 153 -27.50 0.02 24.80
CA ARG A 153 -26.90 0.51 23.55
C ARG A 153 -25.38 0.34 23.54
N ARG A 154 -24.70 0.60 24.67
CA ARG A 154 -23.25 0.35 24.81
C ARG A 154 -22.90 -1.13 24.72
N LEU A 155 -23.73 -2.02 25.28
CA LEU A 155 -23.52 -3.46 25.24
C LEU A 155 -23.68 -4.03 23.82
N PHE A 156 -24.67 -3.52 23.07
CA PHE A 156 -24.93 -3.95 21.70
C PHE A 156 -23.96 -3.36 20.68
N ARG A 157 -23.33 -2.24 21.02
CA ARG A 157 -22.38 -1.53 20.15
C ARG A 157 -21.37 -2.46 19.47
N PRO A 158 -20.61 -3.32 20.18
CA PRO A 158 -19.60 -4.17 19.55
C PRO A 158 -20.15 -5.17 18.52
N VAL A 159 -21.39 -5.62 18.67
CA VAL A 159 -22.04 -6.52 17.71
C VAL A 159 -22.44 -5.78 16.45
N MET A 160 -22.91 -4.54 16.60
CA MET A 160 -23.29 -3.68 15.47
C MET A 160 -22.10 -3.23 14.61
N ARG A 161 -20.86 -3.30 15.14
CA ARG A 161 -19.64 -2.81 14.46
C ARG A 161 -19.14 -3.66 13.29
N LEU A 162 -19.67 -4.86 13.13
CA LEU A 162 -19.06 -5.88 12.27
C LEU A 162 -19.84 -6.13 10.98
N GLN A 163 -20.82 -5.30 10.60
CA GLN A 163 -21.77 -5.66 9.55
C GLN A 163 -21.93 -4.61 8.46
N GLN A 164 -21.73 -5.04 7.21
CA GLN A 164 -22.24 -4.34 6.03
C GLN A 164 -23.76 -4.54 5.99
N LEU A 165 -24.49 -3.48 5.63
CA LEU A 165 -25.93 -3.54 5.53
C LEU A 165 -26.41 -3.47 4.08
N PRO A 166 -27.57 -4.09 3.78
CA PRO A 166 -28.12 -4.10 2.43
C PRO A 166 -28.69 -2.74 2.02
N ASP A 167 -28.67 -2.50 0.70
CA ASP A 167 -28.99 -1.25 -0.03
C ASP A 167 -30.32 -0.53 0.27
N GLN A 168 -31.16 -1.03 1.19
CA GLN A 168 -32.50 -0.49 1.50
C GLN A 168 -32.65 0.07 2.92
N PHE A 169 -31.56 0.54 3.54
CA PHE A 169 -31.68 1.19 4.84
C PHE A 169 -31.98 2.69 4.70
N ASP A 170 -33.27 3.04 4.77
CA ASP A 170 -33.77 4.41 4.85
C ASP A 170 -33.06 5.17 5.98
N GLY A 171 -32.34 6.25 5.66
CA GLY A 171 -31.52 7.11 6.53
C GLY A 171 -32.25 7.82 7.68
N ARG A 172 -33.04 7.09 8.47
CA ARG A 172 -33.88 7.59 9.56
C ARG A 172 -33.23 7.46 10.94
N THR A 173 -32.03 6.87 11.04
CA THR A 173 -31.31 6.69 12.30
C THR A 173 -30.20 7.73 12.44
N SER A 174 -30.59 8.97 12.73
CA SER A 174 -29.62 10.05 12.99
C SER A 174 -28.94 9.88 14.35
N ILE A 175 -27.63 10.16 14.42
CA ILE A 175 -26.83 10.34 15.64
C ILE A 175 -27.53 11.27 16.62
N ALA A 176 -28.24 12.28 16.11
CA ALA A 176 -28.92 13.28 16.91
C ALA A 176 -30.06 12.67 17.74
N GLN A 177 -30.78 11.67 17.25
CA GLN A 177 -31.97 11.12 17.92
C GLN A 177 -31.68 10.61 19.34
N PRO A 178 -30.69 9.72 19.59
CA PRO A 178 -30.34 9.29 20.94
C PRO A 178 -29.89 10.42 21.86
N ILE A 179 -29.16 11.42 21.33
CA ILE A 179 -28.65 12.55 22.11
C ILE A 179 -29.81 13.45 22.53
N VAL A 180 -30.66 13.81 21.57
CA VAL A 180 -31.87 14.62 21.79
C VAL A 180 -32.83 13.90 22.73
N LEU A 181 -33.05 12.59 22.55
CA LEU A 181 -33.92 11.80 23.41
C LEU A 181 -33.38 11.71 24.84
N THR A 182 -32.09 11.44 25.01
CA THR A 182 -31.48 11.41 26.35
C THR A 182 -31.56 12.78 27.02
N TYR A 183 -31.28 13.85 26.28
CA TYR A 183 -31.40 15.22 26.76
C TYR A 183 -32.84 15.54 27.19
N ALA A 184 -33.83 15.27 26.34
CA ALA A 184 -35.24 15.48 26.63
C ALA A 184 -35.69 14.69 27.87
N CYS A 185 -35.28 13.42 28.01
CA CYS A 185 -35.59 12.62 29.18
C CYS A 185 -34.90 13.18 30.45
N THR A 186 -33.64 13.60 30.39
CA THR A 186 -32.97 14.22 31.55
C THR A 186 -33.63 15.53 31.96
N MET A 187 -34.04 16.36 31.00
CA MET A 187 -34.78 17.60 31.26
C MET A 187 -36.16 17.32 31.87
N LEU A 188 -36.84 16.26 31.43
CA LEU A 188 -38.11 15.83 32.01
C LEU A 188 -37.92 15.33 33.44
N VAL A 189 -36.86 14.57 33.74
CA VAL A 189 -36.52 14.10 35.09
C VAL A 189 -36.27 15.29 36.02
N THR A 190 -35.49 16.29 35.60
CA THR A 190 -35.22 17.46 36.44
C THR A 190 -36.50 18.25 36.71
N LEU A 191 -37.36 18.43 35.71
CA LEU A 191 -38.63 19.13 35.86
C LEU A 191 -39.60 18.39 36.80
N LEU A 192 -39.74 17.07 36.64
CA LEU A 192 -40.57 16.23 37.52
C LEU A 192 -40.05 16.21 38.97
N SER A 193 -38.73 16.18 39.16
CA SER A 193 -38.11 16.18 40.49
C SER A 193 -38.29 17.53 41.20
N LEU A 194 -38.21 18.65 40.47
CA LEU A 194 -38.53 19.98 41.01
C LEU A 194 -40.02 20.07 41.40
N LEU A 195 -40.90 19.50 40.58
CA LEU A 195 -42.35 19.50 40.80
C LEU A 195 -42.76 18.60 41.98
N GLN A 196 -42.12 17.44 42.16
CA GLN A 196 -42.24 16.62 43.37
C GLN A 196 -41.93 17.44 44.62
N LEU A 197 -40.84 18.21 44.59
CA LEU A 197 -40.37 18.98 45.73
C LEU A 197 -41.29 20.16 46.08
N THR A 198 -41.79 20.89 45.09
CA THR A 198 -42.70 22.02 45.33
C THR A 198 -44.03 21.55 45.91
N PHE A 199 -44.59 20.44 45.41
CA PHE A 199 -45.88 19.93 45.91
C PHE A 199 -45.79 19.26 47.28
N THR A 200 -44.69 18.58 47.58
CA THR A 200 -44.48 17.99 48.92
C THR A 200 -44.31 19.06 49.99
N THR A 201 -43.63 20.17 49.69
CA THR A 201 -43.41 21.29 50.63
C THR A 201 -44.64 22.17 50.85
N ALA A 202 -45.50 22.34 49.84
CA ALA A 202 -46.71 23.17 49.91
C ALA A 202 -47.71 22.76 51.02
N LYS A 203 -47.75 21.47 51.40
CA LYS A 203 -48.73 20.96 52.39
C LYS A 203 -48.29 21.12 53.85
N THR A 204 -47.00 21.21 54.15
CA THR A 204 -46.53 21.33 55.55
C THR A 204 -46.79 22.70 56.18
N GLY A 205 -47.20 23.71 55.40
CA GLY A 205 -47.26 25.11 55.85
C GLY A 205 -45.89 25.66 56.29
N ALA A 206 -44.83 24.87 56.11
CA ALA A 206 -43.45 25.21 56.43
C ALA A 206 -42.90 26.12 55.32
N THR A 207 -42.09 27.10 55.71
CA THR A 207 -41.28 27.85 54.75
C THR A 207 -40.40 26.86 53.99
N ILE A 208 -40.35 26.98 52.66
CA ILE A 208 -39.46 26.18 51.83
C ILE A 208 -38.05 26.41 52.37
N ASP A 209 -37.44 25.37 52.94
CA ASP A 209 -36.05 25.43 53.39
C ASP A 209 -35.18 25.58 52.12
N PRO A 210 -34.61 26.78 51.87
CA PRO A 210 -33.87 27.05 50.64
C PRO A 210 -32.68 26.10 50.48
N TYR A 211 -32.13 25.62 51.60
CA TYR A 211 -30.99 24.72 51.62
C TYR A 211 -31.34 23.32 51.13
N LYS A 212 -32.49 22.77 51.55
CA LYS A 212 -32.97 21.46 51.05
C LYS A 212 -33.32 21.51 49.58
N LEU A 213 -33.94 22.60 49.14
CA LEU A 213 -34.28 22.81 47.73
C LEU A 213 -33.02 22.96 46.87
N GLY A 214 -32.05 23.72 47.33
CA GLY A 214 -30.74 23.84 46.68
C GLY A 214 -30.01 22.50 46.58
N LEU A 215 -30.02 21.67 47.63
CA LEU A 215 -29.30 20.39 47.67
C LEU A 215 -29.89 19.37 46.69
N ILE A 216 -31.22 19.21 46.68
CA ILE A 216 -31.91 18.28 45.78
C ILE A 216 -31.79 18.75 44.33
N ALA A 217 -32.00 20.04 44.05
CA ALA A 217 -31.84 20.59 42.70
C ALA A 217 -30.39 20.39 42.19
N SER A 218 -29.39 20.60 43.06
CA SER A 218 -27.98 20.37 42.73
C SER A 218 -27.69 18.90 42.44
N PHE A 219 -28.25 17.96 43.20
CA PHE A 219 -28.08 16.53 42.96
C PHE A 219 -28.59 16.12 41.57
N TYR A 220 -29.83 16.49 41.23
CA TYR A 220 -30.42 16.16 39.93
C TYR A 220 -29.73 16.89 38.77
N PHE A 221 -29.23 18.11 38.99
CA PHE A 221 -28.43 18.85 38.01
C PHE A 221 -27.07 18.17 37.73
N ILE A 222 -26.33 17.78 38.78
CA ILE A 222 -25.06 17.05 38.66
C ILE A 222 -25.28 15.70 37.97
N MET A 223 -26.32 14.97 38.37
CA MET A 223 -26.68 13.69 37.74
C MET A 223 -26.98 13.87 36.25
N SER A 224 -27.71 14.91 35.87
CA SER A 224 -28.03 15.22 34.46
C SER A 224 -26.78 15.56 33.65
N ILE A 225 -25.87 16.38 34.20
CA ILE A 225 -24.59 16.70 33.56
C ILE A 225 -23.72 15.46 33.39
N ALA A 226 -23.61 14.62 34.41
CA ALA A 226 -22.82 13.40 34.36
C ALA A 226 -23.33 12.45 33.28
N LEU A 227 -24.64 12.28 33.21
CA LEU A 227 -25.28 11.39 32.25
C LEU A 227 -25.18 11.93 30.80
N PHE A 228 -25.36 13.24 30.61
CA PHE A 228 -25.12 13.91 29.33
C PHE A 228 -23.64 13.81 28.89
N SER A 229 -22.72 14.04 29.82
CA SER A 229 -21.27 13.95 29.57
C SER A 229 -20.86 12.54 29.18
N TYR A 230 -21.44 11.52 29.82
CA TYR A 230 -21.21 10.11 29.51
C TYR A 230 -21.60 9.78 28.06
N VAL A 231 -22.82 10.17 27.63
CA VAL A 231 -23.30 9.94 26.26
C VAL A 231 -22.46 10.72 25.24
N THR A 232 -22.11 11.97 25.53
CA THR A 232 -21.30 12.81 24.64
C THR A 232 -19.86 12.32 24.53
N MET A 233 -19.28 11.79 25.62
CA MET A 233 -17.92 11.23 25.62
C MET A 233 -17.84 9.97 24.74
N GLN A 234 -18.86 9.13 24.80
CA GLN A 234 -18.97 7.92 24.00
C GLN A 234 -18.96 8.22 22.49
N PHE A 235 -19.58 9.33 22.09
CA PHE A 235 -19.61 9.80 20.70
C PHE A 235 -18.28 10.45 20.26
N ARG A 236 -17.71 11.34 21.09
CA ARG A 236 -16.41 12.01 20.79
C ARG A 236 -15.25 11.05 20.57
N GLN A 237 -15.31 9.84 21.13
CA GLN A 237 -14.27 8.82 20.91
C GLN A 237 -14.31 8.24 19.48
N GLU A 238 -15.48 8.11 18.87
CA GLU A 238 -15.62 7.57 17.51
C GLU A 238 -15.17 8.56 16.45
N LEU A 239 -15.64 9.81 16.54
CA LEU A 239 -15.17 10.90 15.67
C LEU A 239 -13.64 11.07 15.72
N ARG A 240 -13.03 10.96 16.92
CA ARG A 240 -11.57 11.04 17.06
C ARG A 240 -10.83 9.88 16.41
N GLY A 241 -11.44 8.71 16.26
CA GLY A 241 -10.86 7.58 15.54
C GLY A 241 -10.80 7.88 14.04
N LEU A 242 -11.92 8.33 13.48
CA LEU A 242 -12.04 8.65 12.07
C LEU A 242 -11.17 9.86 11.66
N ILE A 243 -11.16 10.93 12.45
CA ILE A 243 -10.29 12.10 12.21
C ILE A 243 -8.81 11.71 12.22
N ARG A 244 -8.41 10.76 13.08
CA ARG A 244 -7.04 10.24 13.08
C ARG A 244 -6.73 9.46 11.81
N GLY A 245 -7.66 8.63 11.32
CA GLY A 245 -7.52 7.93 10.05
C GLY A 245 -7.39 8.89 8.85
N ILE A 246 -8.20 9.95 8.81
CA ILE A 246 -8.13 10.99 7.77
C ILE A 246 -6.82 11.77 7.85
N ARG A 247 -6.37 12.16 9.04
CA ARG A 247 -5.08 12.84 9.20
C ARG A 247 -3.89 11.95 8.82
N GLY A 248 -4.00 10.63 9.03
CA GLY A 248 -2.99 9.67 8.57
C GLY A 248 -2.84 9.68 7.05
N LEU A 249 -3.95 9.63 6.31
CA LEU A 249 -3.97 9.75 4.84
C LEU A 249 -3.32 11.05 4.36
N VAL A 250 -3.66 12.19 4.97
CA VAL A 250 -3.13 13.51 4.56
C VAL A 250 -1.64 13.66 4.88
N ALA A 251 -1.14 12.98 5.91
CA ALA A 251 0.26 13.09 6.35
C ALA A 251 1.24 12.22 5.55
N GLY A 252 0.77 11.44 4.56
CA GLY A 252 1.64 10.57 3.75
C GLY A 252 2.31 9.44 4.54
N GLN A 253 1.91 9.22 5.80
CA GLN A 253 2.37 8.06 6.57
C GLN A 253 1.67 6.84 6.00
N GLY A 254 2.46 5.88 5.49
CA GLY A 254 1.97 4.61 4.96
C GLY A 254 0.82 4.07 5.80
N LEU A 255 -0.28 3.73 5.12
CA LEU A 255 -1.54 3.45 5.78
C LEU A 255 -1.39 2.29 6.77
N PRO A 256 -1.98 2.37 7.98
CA PRO A 256 -2.23 1.18 8.76
C PRO A 256 -3.06 0.22 7.90
N SER A 257 -2.57 -0.98 7.63
CA SER A 257 -3.18 -2.00 6.77
C SER A 257 -4.55 -2.52 7.24
N GLY A 258 -5.18 -1.89 8.23
CA GLY A 258 -6.51 -2.23 8.72
C GLY A 258 -7.55 -1.28 8.16
N ALA A 259 -8.49 -1.80 7.36
CA ALA A 259 -9.72 -1.08 7.05
C ALA A 259 -10.36 -0.56 8.34
N LEU A 260 -10.80 0.69 8.36
CA LEU A 260 -11.65 1.14 9.46
C LEU A 260 -12.92 0.29 9.38
N PRO A 261 -13.32 -0.41 10.46
CA PRO A 261 -14.53 -1.21 10.36
C PRO A 261 -15.70 -0.27 9.99
N ALA A 262 -16.54 -0.65 9.03
CA ALA A 262 -17.73 0.11 8.65
C ALA A 262 -18.74 -0.03 9.80
N ILE A 263 -18.75 0.96 10.69
CA ILE A 263 -19.05 0.70 12.11
C ILE A 263 -20.51 0.93 12.51
N LEU A 264 -21.32 1.78 11.87
CA LEU A 264 -22.69 2.05 12.34
C LEU A 264 -23.60 2.59 11.22
N HIS A 265 -24.91 2.39 11.32
CA HIS A 265 -25.92 3.01 10.44
C HIS A 265 -26.34 4.40 10.92
N ASP A 266 -25.35 5.27 11.02
CA ASP A 266 -25.52 6.65 11.40
C ASP A 266 -24.51 7.50 10.62
N GLU A 267 -24.55 8.83 10.72
CA GLU A 267 -23.73 9.71 9.89
C GLU A 267 -22.21 9.45 10.09
N ALA A 268 -21.80 8.84 11.22
CA ALA A 268 -20.40 8.46 11.46
C ALA A 268 -19.99 7.18 10.73
N GLY A 269 -20.89 6.23 10.52
CA GLY A 269 -20.59 5.04 9.74
C GLY A 269 -20.74 5.23 8.23
N GLU A 270 -21.64 6.10 7.77
CA GLU A 270 -21.65 6.56 6.36
C GLU A 270 -20.31 7.20 5.99
N LEU A 271 -19.77 8.03 6.88
CA LEU A 271 -18.45 8.63 6.73
C LEU A 271 -17.31 7.60 6.78
N ALA A 272 -17.46 6.50 7.53
CA ALA A 272 -16.50 5.40 7.56
C ALA A 272 -16.52 4.57 6.25
N VAL A 273 -17.69 4.35 5.66
CA VAL A 273 -17.83 3.70 4.34
C VAL A 273 -17.19 4.57 3.26
N ALA A 274 -17.54 5.86 3.21
CA ALA A 274 -16.94 6.80 2.26
C ALA A 274 -15.41 6.89 2.42
N TYR A 275 -14.91 6.83 3.66
CA TYR A 275 -13.47 6.75 3.93
C TYR A 275 -12.83 5.49 3.35
N ASN A 276 -13.42 4.31 3.58
CA ASN A 276 -12.89 3.06 3.07
C ASN A 276 -12.91 3.00 1.53
N GLU A 277 -13.99 3.51 0.90
CA GLU A 277 -14.06 3.62 -0.56
C GLU A 277 -12.96 4.53 -1.11
N LEU A 278 -12.74 5.69 -0.46
CA LEU A 278 -11.66 6.60 -0.81
C LEU A 278 -10.29 5.93 -0.62
N GLN A 279 -10.08 5.21 0.49
CA GLN A 279 -8.84 4.48 0.75
C GLN A 279 -8.55 3.44 -0.33
N ILE A 280 -9.54 2.62 -0.69
CA ILE A 280 -9.40 1.61 -1.75
C ILE A 280 -9.07 2.27 -3.08
N ARG A 281 -9.75 3.38 -3.41
CA ARG A 281 -9.51 4.09 -4.67
C ARG A 281 -8.11 4.69 -4.73
N ILE A 282 -7.67 5.35 -3.65
CA ILE A 282 -6.33 5.93 -3.55
C ILE A 282 -5.26 4.83 -3.68
N ASN A 283 -5.40 3.72 -2.96
CA ASN A 283 -4.44 2.61 -3.04
C ASN A 283 -4.35 2.04 -4.47
N ARG A 284 -5.48 1.87 -5.15
CA ARG A 284 -5.50 1.40 -6.55
C ARG A 284 -4.80 2.39 -7.49
N GLU A 285 -5.02 3.68 -7.31
CA GLU A 285 -4.35 4.72 -8.11
C GLU A 285 -2.83 4.73 -7.85
N TYR A 286 -2.39 4.63 -6.59
CA TYR A 286 -0.98 4.49 -6.24
C TYR A 286 -0.35 3.24 -6.84
N GLU A 287 -0.99 2.07 -6.71
CA GLU A 287 -0.52 0.80 -7.30
C GLU A 287 -0.46 0.84 -8.83
N SER A 288 -1.36 1.59 -9.48
CA SER A 288 -1.30 1.81 -10.94
C SER A 288 -0.10 2.66 -11.32
N LEU A 289 0.10 3.79 -10.61
CA LEU A 289 1.22 4.69 -10.87
C LEU A 289 2.56 4.03 -10.61
N GLU A 290 2.69 3.25 -9.53
CA GLU A 290 3.91 2.49 -9.22
C GLU A 290 4.22 1.47 -10.33
N ARG A 291 3.19 0.80 -10.87
CA ARG A 291 3.37 -0.10 -12.01
C ARG A 291 3.81 0.64 -13.27
N GLU A 292 3.21 1.79 -13.58
CA GLU A 292 3.60 2.61 -14.73
C GLU A 292 5.05 3.11 -14.60
N LEU A 293 5.48 3.54 -13.41
CA LEU A 293 6.85 3.96 -13.15
C LEU A 293 7.85 2.79 -13.25
N LYS A 294 7.52 1.60 -12.71
CA LYS A 294 8.34 0.39 -12.89
C LYS A 294 8.47 -0.01 -14.36
N MET A 295 7.41 0.16 -15.15
CA MET A 295 7.49 -0.06 -16.59
C MET A 295 8.44 0.93 -17.26
N ALA A 296 8.35 2.22 -16.93
CA ALA A 296 9.26 3.23 -17.45
C ALA A 296 10.72 2.93 -17.07
N TYR A 297 10.98 2.52 -15.83
CA TYR A 297 12.31 2.06 -15.37
C TYR A 297 12.84 0.91 -16.22
N ASN A 298 12.02 -0.13 -16.42
CA ASN A 298 12.42 -1.29 -17.20
C ASN A 298 12.71 -0.96 -18.66
N VAL A 299 12.02 0.04 -19.24
CA VAL A 299 12.32 0.54 -20.59
C VAL A 299 13.64 1.32 -20.58
N GLN A 300 13.84 2.20 -19.61
CA GLN A 300 15.07 3.00 -19.46
C GLN A 300 16.31 2.10 -19.31
N GLN A 301 16.26 1.10 -18.44
CA GLN A 301 17.34 0.13 -18.22
C GLN A 301 17.68 -0.67 -19.49
N LYS A 302 16.72 -0.89 -20.39
CA LYS A 302 16.98 -1.56 -21.69
C LYS A 302 17.67 -0.65 -22.71
N LEU A 303 17.56 0.67 -22.56
CA LEU A 303 18.23 1.62 -23.45
C LEU A 303 19.71 1.75 -23.12
N LEU A 304 20.05 1.63 -21.84
CA LEU A 304 21.43 1.65 -21.36
C LEU A 304 22.19 0.37 -21.77
N PRO A 305 23.49 0.48 -22.08
CA PRO A 305 24.32 -0.69 -22.37
C PRO A 305 24.64 -1.47 -21.08
N PRO A 306 25.17 -2.71 -21.19
CA PRO A 306 25.64 -3.46 -20.02
C PRO A 306 26.67 -2.67 -19.21
N GLY A 307 26.60 -2.80 -17.88
CA GLY A 307 27.52 -2.11 -16.97
C GLY A 307 28.98 -2.53 -17.16
N ASP A 308 29.28 -3.78 -17.50
CA ASP A 308 30.65 -4.25 -17.72
C ASP A 308 30.83 -4.67 -19.19
N LEU A 309 31.80 -4.06 -19.86
CA LEU A 309 32.08 -4.26 -21.29
C LEU A 309 33.57 -4.39 -21.55
N THR A 310 33.93 -5.07 -22.64
CA THR A 310 35.30 -5.16 -23.13
C THR A 310 35.34 -4.91 -24.62
N ILE A 311 36.12 -3.92 -25.06
CA ILE A 311 36.29 -3.52 -26.46
C ILE A 311 37.79 -3.43 -26.75
N GLY A 312 38.32 -4.37 -27.53
CA GLY A 312 39.76 -4.45 -27.78
C GLY A 312 40.54 -4.68 -26.49
N ALA A 313 41.46 -3.76 -26.16
CA ALA A 313 42.22 -3.76 -24.91
C ALA A 313 41.54 -2.94 -23.78
N TYR A 314 40.38 -2.34 -24.03
CA TYR A 314 39.68 -1.52 -23.04
C TYR A 314 38.67 -2.34 -22.25
N ARG A 315 38.78 -2.26 -20.92
CA ARG A 315 37.74 -2.70 -19.98
C ARG A 315 36.92 -1.49 -19.57
N ILE A 316 35.60 -1.58 -19.64
CA ILE A 316 34.69 -0.49 -19.29
C ILE A 316 33.78 -1.00 -18.18
N THR A 317 33.74 -0.27 -17.07
CA THR A 317 32.88 -0.53 -15.93
C THR A 317 32.02 0.69 -15.69
N ALA A 318 30.72 0.52 -15.74
CA ALA A 318 29.72 1.56 -15.62
C ALA A 318 28.62 1.16 -14.64
N ARG A 319 28.19 2.12 -13.84
CA ARG A 319 27.08 2.01 -12.88
C ARG A 319 26.25 3.27 -12.98
N CYS A 320 24.93 3.12 -13.10
CA CYS A 320 23.97 4.22 -13.15
C CYS A 320 22.87 3.88 -12.14
N GLN A 321 22.88 4.57 -11.00
CA GLN A 321 21.94 4.39 -9.89
C GLN A 321 20.98 5.58 -9.86
N SER A 322 19.70 5.32 -10.15
CA SER A 322 18.67 6.37 -10.07
C SER A 322 18.21 6.59 -8.63
N TYR A 323 18.02 7.85 -8.24
CA TYR A 323 17.47 8.25 -6.94
C TYR A 323 15.97 7.90 -6.81
N ARG A 324 15.24 7.97 -7.92
CA ARG A 324 13.83 7.57 -8.03
C ARG A 324 13.68 6.33 -8.90
N GLU A 325 12.44 5.88 -9.09
CA GLU A 325 12.12 4.78 -10.00
C GLU A 325 12.62 5.05 -11.43
N VAL A 326 12.78 6.30 -11.85
CA VAL A 326 13.41 6.68 -13.14
C VAL A 326 14.30 7.90 -12.96
N GLY A 327 15.44 7.92 -13.66
CA GLY A 327 16.48 8.95 -13.55
C GLY A 327 16.64 9.83 -14.79
N GLY A 328 17.33 10.96 -14.64
CA GLY A 328 17.81 11.82 -15.73
C GLY A 328 19.20 11.42 -16.25
N ASP A 329 19.98 10.75 -15.41
CA ASP A 329 21.33 10.27 -15.72
C ASP A 329 21.38 9.16 -16.78
N PHE A 330 22.43 9.17 -17.61
CA PHE A 330 22.66 8.14 -18.61
C PHE A 330 24.10 7.99 -19.06
N PHE A 331 24.38 6.85 -19.67
CA PHE A 331 25.61 6.61 -20.41
C PHE A 331 25.36 5.73 -21.63
N ASP A 332 26.27 5.76 -22.59
CA ASP A 332 26.25 4.87 -23.75
C ASP A 332 27.66 4.52 -24.22
N VAL A 333 27.78 3.34 -24.85
CA VAL A 333 29.04 2.89 -25.47
C VAL A 333 28.72 2.39 -26.88
N VAL A 334 29.28 3.04 -27.89
CA VAL A 334 28.95 2.78 -29.30
C VAL A 334 30.20 2.41 -30.08
N SER A 335 30.27 1.20 -30.64
CA SER A 335 31.31 0.85 -31.61
C SER A 335 31.07 1.62 -32.92
N LEU A 336 32.08 2.38 -33.35
CA LEU A 336 32.04 3.18 -34.57
C LEU A 336 32.67 2.43 -35.76
N SER A 337 33.73 1.68 -35.49
CA SER A 337 34.46 0.88 -36.46
C SER A 337 35.28 -0.20 -35.72
N PRO A 338 35.92 -1.16 -36.42
CA PRO A 338 36.78 -2.17 -35.77
C PRO A 338 37.89 -1.58 -34.90
N ASN A 339 38.30 -0.34 -35.15
CA ASN A 339 39.40 0.33 -34.45
C ASN A 339 38.95 1.54 -33.63
N ARG A 340 37.64 1.85 -33.55
CA ARG A 340 37.17 3.03 -32.81
C ARG A 340 35.85 2.77 -32.11
N PHE A 341 35.71 3.28 -30.89
CA PHE A 341 34.45 3.32 -30.16
C PHE A 341 34.24 4.67 -29.51
N ALA A 342 33.00 4.99 -29.19
CA ALA A 342 32.62 6.19 -28.46
C ALA A 342 32.03 5.82 -27.10
N VAL A 343 32.28 6.66 -26.10
CA VAL A 343 31.61 6.65 -24.81
C VAL A 343 30.89 7.99 -24.64
N MET A 344 29.69 7.95 -24.07
CA MET A 344 28.94 9.13 -23.69
C MET A 344 28.47 8.98 -22.24
N ILE A 345 28.47 10.08 -21.52
CA ILE A 345 27.78 10.23 -20.23
C ILE A 345 26.96 11.50 -20.30
N GLY A 346 25.83 11.54 -19.60
CA GLY A 346 25.08 12.78 -19.47
C GLY A 346 24.09 12.76 -18.31
N ASP A 347 23.65 13.97 -17.98
CA ASP A 347 22.66 14.24 -16.95
C ASP A 347 21.68 15.31 -17.47
N VAL A 348 20.39 15.05 -17.27
CA VAL A 348 19.29 15.92 -17.71
C VAL A 348 18.83 16.78 -16.55
N SER A 349 18.74 18.10 -16.78
CA SER A 349 18.19 19.02 -15.79
C SER A 349 16.76 18.63 -15.38
N GLY A 350 16.56 18.37 -14.08
CA GLY A 350 15.26 17.95 -13.53
C GLY A 350 15.30 16.52 -13.00
N LYS A 351 14.16 15.99 -12.54
CA LYS A 351 14.10 14.65 -11.92
C LYS A 351 12.81 13.91 -12.31
N GLY A 352 12.86 12.58 -12.26
CA GLY A 352 11.71 11.72 -12.51
C GLY A 352 11.36 11.61 -14.00
N LEU A 353 10.08 11.38 -14.29
CA LEU A 353 9.63 10.97 -15.63
C LEU A 353 9.98 11.94 -16.77
N PRO A 354 9.86 13.28 -16.64
CA PRO A 354 10.24 14.20 -17.72
C PRO A 354 11.73 14.11 -18.08
N ALA A 355 12.61 14.01 -17.08
CA ALA A 355 14.05 13.88 -17.29
C ALA A 355 14.39 12.55 -17.98
N ALA A 356 13.77 11.46 -17.55
CA ALA A 356 13.95 10.13 -18.15
C ALA A 356 13.56 10.06 -19.63
N LEU A 357 12.53 10.83 -20.06
CA LEU A 357 12.12 10.90 -21.46
C LEU A 357 13.14 11.66 -22.33
N ILE A 358 13.67 12.77 -21.82
CA ILE A 358 14.72 13.54 -22.51
C ILE A 358 15.99 12.69 -22.63
N MET A 359 16.39 12.04 -21.54
CA MET A 359 17.50 11.09 -21.48
C MET A 359 17.38 10.01 -22.57
N SER A 360 16.20 9.37 -22.66
CA SER A 360 15.92 8.34 -23.67
C SER A 360 16.04 8.86 -25.10
N ALA A 361 15.58 10.10 -25.35
CA ALA A 361 15.72 10.74 -26.65
C ALA A 361 17.19 11.05 -26.98
N GLN A 362 17.97 11.56 -26.03
CA GLN A 362 19.39 11.87 -26.24
C GLN A 362 20.22 10.63 -26.57
N LEU A 363 19.97 9.49 -25.92
CA LEU A 363 20.62 8.22 -26.27
C LEU A 363 20.40 7.83 -27.74
N LEU A 364 19.17 7.95 -28.24
CA LEU A 364 18.84 7.61 -29.63
C LEU A 364 19.44 8.60 -30.63
N ILE A 365 19.40 9.89 -30.31
CA ILE A 365 20.01 10.94 -31.13
C ILE A 365 21.52 10.73 -31.20
N PHE A 366 22.19 10.51 -30.06
CA PHE A 366 23.61 10.25 -30.00
C PHE A 366 24.02 9.07 -30.89
N ARG A 367 23.35 7.92 -30.74
CA ARG A 367 23.60 6.71 -31.57
C ARG A 367 23.46 6.96 -33.07
N SER A 368 22.54 7.85 -33.47
CA SER A 368 22.38 8.27 -34.86
C SER A 368 23.51 9.20 -35.31
N GLU A 369 23.81 10.25 -34.53
CA GLU A 369 24.72 11.32 -34.93
C GLU A 369 26.20 10.91 -34.86
N ILE A 370 26.59 10.07 -33.89
CA ILE A 370 27.98 9.61 -33.75
C ILE A 370 28.41 8.70 -34.90
N ARG A 371 27.46 8.01 -35.56
CA ARG A 371 27.73 7.12 -36.71
C ARG A 371 27.88 7.87 -38.03
N ARG A 372 27.53 9.16 -38.10
CA ARG A 372 27.57 9.95 -39.34
C ARG A 372 28.97 10.47 -39.72
N ASN A 373 30.02 10.00 -39.03
CA ASN A 373 31.39 10.53 -39.05
C ASN A 373 31.44 12.02 -38.64
N GLY A 374 32.17 12.31 -37.57
CA GLY A 374 32.40 13.67 -37.07
C GLY A 374 33.14 13.62 -35.75
N SER A 375 33.74 14.75 -35.36
CA SER A 375 34.42 14.83 -34.06
C SER A 375 33.40 14.92 -32.91
N PRO A 376 33.76 14.54 -31.67
CA PRO A 376 32.92 14.72 -30.48
C PRO A 376 32.23 16.09 -30.41
N SER A 377 32.98 17.18 -30.68
CA SER A 377 32.44 18.54 -30.71
C SER A 377 31.32 18.73 -31.74
N GLU A 378 31.50 18.22 -32.96
CA GLU A 378 30.50 18.34 -34.02
C GLU A 378 29.22 17.54 -33.71
N VAL A 379 29.37 16.41 -33.01
CA VAL A 379 28.25 15.57 -32.57
C VAL A 379 27.43 16.32 -31.52
N LEU A 380 28.09 16.90 -30.51
CA LEU A 380 27.44 17.73 -29.50
C LEU A 380 26.72 18.94 -30.13
N ALA A 381 27.32 19.62 -31.10
CA ALA A 381 26.69 20.73 -31.81
C ALA A 381 25.40 20.31 -32.55
N ARG A 382 25.38 19.12 -33.17
CA ARG A 382 24.19 18.59 -33.84
C ARG A 382 23.11 18.18 -32.83
N MET A 383 23.49 17.51 -31.74
CA MET A 383 22.57 17.15 -30.65
C MET A 383 21.93 18.39 -30.03
N ASN A 384 22.74 19.42 -29.76
CA ASN A 384 22.29 20.70 -29.21
C ASN A 384 21.23 21.37 -30.08
N ARG A 385 21.49 21.49 -31.39
CA ARG A 385 20.53 22.08 -32.33
C ARG A 385 19.20 21.32 -32.35
N GLN A 386 19.26 19.99 -32.38
CA GLN A 386 18.04 19.16 -32.36
C GLN A 386 17.26 19.31 -31.05
N LEU A 387 17.96 19.40 -29.91
CA LEU A 387 17.32 19.60 -28.61
C LEU A 387 16.67 20.99 -28.51
N CYS A 388 17.38 22.05 -28.89
CA CYS A 388 16.83 23.42 -28.89
C CYS A 388 15.60 23.53 -29.81
N GLU A 389 15.61 22.89 -30.97
CA GLU A 389 14.46 22.84 -31.88
C GLU A 389 13.25 22.11 -31.28
N ALA A 390 13.49 21.04 -30.50
CA ALA A 390 12.44 20.22 -29.93
C ALA A 390 11.83 20.78 -28.64
N MET A 391 12.66 21.37 -27.76
CA MET A 391 12.30 21.71 -26.37
C MET A 391 12.30 23.22 -26.08
N GLY A 392 12.79 24.08 -26.97
CA GLY A 392 12.93 25.50 -26.69
C GLY A 392 13.87 25.77 -25.50
N GLU A 393 13.43 26.61 -24.55
CA GLU A 393 14.19 26.94 -23.32
C GLU A 393 13.90 25.99 -22.14
N GLU A 394 13.04 24.96 -22.30
CA GLU A 394 12.49 24.18 -21.18
C GLU A 394 13.28 22.91 -20.80
N GLY A 395 14.55 22.81 -21.18
CA GLY A 395 15.42 21.72 -20.69
C GLY A 395 16.85 21.81 -21.20
N SER A 396 17.82 21.60 -20.30
CA SER A 396 19.23 21.46 -20.64
C SER A 396 19.75 20.08 -20.26
N VAL A 397 20.79 19.63 -20.96
CA VAL A 397 21.45 18.36 -20.67
C VAL A 397 22.95 18.58 -20.64
N SER A 398 23.59 18.15 -19.56
CA SER A 398 25.05 18.08 -19.50
C SER A 398 25.49 16.78 -20.19
N ILE A 399 26.45 16.84 -21.13
CA ILE A 399 26.92 15.64 -21.84
C ILE A 399 28.44 15.67 -22.01
N GLY A 400 29.11 14.57 -21.68
CA GLY A 400 30.50 14.30 -22.05
C GLY A 400 30.57 13.23 -23.14
N VAL A 401 31.34 13.46 -24.19
CA VAL A 401 31.55 12.49 -25.29
C VAL A 401 33.03 12.25 -25.49
N GLY A 402 33.45 10.98 -25.42
CA GLY A 402 34.79 10.52 -25.76
C GLY A 402 34.78 9.60 -26.97
N VAL A 403 35.71 9.77 -27.91
CA VAL A 403 35.98 8.85 -29.02
C VAL A 403 37.40 8.32 -28.87
N ILE A 404 37.53 6.99 -28.83
CA ILE A 404 38.78 6.29 -28.55
C ILE A 404 39.22 5.55 -29.82
N ASP A 405 40.47 5.74 -30.24
CA ASP A 405 41.12 4.94 -31.28
C ASP A 405 41.94 3.82 -30.65
N LEU A 406 41.56 2.57 -30.96
CA LEU A 406 42.18 1.34 -30.45
C LEU A 406 43.58 1.08 -31.01
N THR A 407 43.99 1.81 -32.05
CA THR A 407 45.29 1.66 -32.72
C THR A 407 46.33 2.58 -32.11
N THR A 408 45.94 3.84 -31.85
CA THR A 408 46.83 4.87 -31.31
C THR A 408 46.65 5.09 -29.81
N ASN A 409 45.60 4.53 -29.20
CA ASN A 409 45.17 4.83 -27.83
C ASN A 409 44.88 6.33 -27.60
N GLU A 410 44.63 7.09 -28.66
CA GLU A 410 44.21 8.49 -28.58
C GLU A 410 42.73 8.58 -28.21
N VAL A 411 42.44 9.48 -27.26
CA VAL A 411 41.09 9.84 -26.84
C VAL A 411 40.82 11.27 -27.24
N GLN A 412 39.75 11.47 -28.01
CA GLN A 412 39.18 12.78 -28.31
C GLN A 412 37.97 12.98 -27.41
N TYR A 413 38.01 13.99 -26.54
CA TYR A 413 36.94 14.26 -25.58
C TYR A 413 36.38 15.67 -25.76
N ALA A 414 35.06 15.81 -25.71
CA ALA A 414 34.37 17.08 -25.67
C ALA A 414 33.30 17.06 -24.57
N SER A 415 33.11 18.20 -23.91
CA SER A 415 32.12 18.38 -22.83
C SER A 415 31.15 19.51 -23.16
N ALA A 416 29.86 19.20 -23.07
CA ALA A 416 28.75 20.14 -23.09
C ALA A 416 28.25 20.35 -21.65
N GLY A 417 28.96 21.16 -20.88
CA GLY A 417 28.59 21.51 -19.51
C GLY A 417 28.67 20.36 -18.49
N HIS A 418 29.25 19.23 -18.88
CA HIS A 418 29.46 18.09 -18.00
C HIS A 418 30.70 18.28 -17.13
N LEU A 419 30.74 17.60 -15.98
CA LEU A 419 31.86 17.69 -15.04
C LEU A 419 33.18 17.22 -15.70
N SER A 420 34.29 17.85 -15.28
CA SER A 420 35.62 17.49 -15.74
C SER A 420 35.95 16.05 -15.36
N PRO A 421 36.25 15.16 -16.31
CA PRO A 421 36.61 13.79 -15.99
C PRO A 421 38.00 13.70 -15.37
N TYR A 422 38.33 12.55 -14.79
CA TYR A 422 39.65 12.28 -14.21
C TYR A 422 40.39 11.20 -14.99
N ILE A 423 41.70 11.40 -15.17
CA ILE A 423 42.64 10.36 -15.58
C ILE A 423 43.38 9.88 -14.33
N ILE A 424 43.40 8.57 -14.11
CA ILE A 424 44.19 7.92 -13.07
C ILE A 424 45.32 7.17 -13.78
N ALA A 425 46.54 7.68 -13.66
CA ALA A 425 47.71 7.06 -14.24
C ALA A 425 48.11 5.80 -13.46
N GLN A 426 48.85 4.89 -14.12
CA GLN A 426 49.35 3.67 -13.48
C GLN A 426 50.17 3.93 -12.19
N ASP A 427 50.82 5.09 -12.05
CA ASP A 427 51.58 5.47 -10.86
C ASP A 427 50.72 6.00 -9.70
N GLY A 428 49.39 5.96 -9.84
CA GLY A 428 48.41 6.45 -8.86
C GLY A 428 48.17 7.95 -8.94
N ARG A 429 48.74 8.65 -9.93
CA ARG A 429 48.49 10.09 -10.11
C ARG A 429 47.10 10.31 -10.69
N VAL A 430 46.31 11.10 -9.97
CA VAL A 430 44.98 11.53 -10.37
C VAL A 430 45.08 12.93 -11.00
N GLN A 431 44.54 13.10 -12.21
CA GLN A 431 44.55 14.36 -12.93
C GLN A 431 43.17 14.67 -13.50
N ALA A 432 42.60 15.81 -13.11
CA ALA A 432 41.40 16.34 -13.74
C ALA A 432 41.69 16.81 -15.17
N VAL A 433 40.78 16.51 -16.08
CA VAL A 433 40.86 16.88 -17.48
C VAL A 433 39.91 18.06 -17.70
N GLU A 434 40.47 19.26 -17.70
CA GLU A 434 39.68 20.49 -17.87
C GLU A 434 39.14 20.58 -19.31
N CYS A 435 37.85 20.36 -19.45
CA CYS A 435 37.10 20.56 -20.69
C CYS A 435 35.66 20.91 -20.31
N SER A 436 35.22 22.11 -20.64
CA SER A 436 33.87 22.57 -20.33
C SER A 436 33.37 23.51 -21.41
N SER A 437 32.09 23.43 -21.70
CA SER A 437 31.36 24.32 -22.61
C SER A 437 29.94 24.47 -22.06
N LEU A 438 29.06 25.19 -22.76
CA LEU A 438 27.66 25.34 -22.33
C LEU A 438 26.91 24.00 -22.43
N PRO A 439 26.03 23.63 -21.47
CA PRO A 439 25.13 22.48 -21.65
C PRO A 439 24.33 22.54 -22.97
N ILE A 440 23.98 21.37 -23.52
CA ILE A 440 23.12 21.35 -24.70
C ILE A 440 21.69 21.78 -24.32
N GLY A 441 20.94 22.36 -25.27
CA GLY A 441 19.57 22.83 -25.08
C GLY A 441 19.45 24.30 -24.69
N ILE A 442 20.56 25.02 -24.46
CA ILE A 442 20.55 26.42 -24.03
C ILE A 442 20.64 27.40 -25.20
N ASP A 443 21.65 27.25 -26.06
CA ASP A 443 21.89 28.12 -27.21
C ASP A 443 22.14 27.26 -28.46
N PRO A 444 21.29 27.31 -29.51
CA PRO A 444 21.43 26.48 -30.71
C PRO A 444 22.72 26.72 -31.51
N ASP A 445 23.39 27.85 -31.28
CA ASP A 445 24.65 28.24 -31.95
C ASP A 445 25.89 28.02 -31.06
N ALA A 446 25.74 27.37 -29.90
CA ALA A 446 26.84 27.03 -29.02
C ALA A 446 27.90 26.15 -29.72
N THR A 447 29.17 26.45 -29.48
CA THR A 447 30.33 25.68 -29.94
C THR A 447 30.94 24.90 -28.78
N TYR A 448 31.39 23.68 -29.04
CA TYR A 448 31.95 22.78 -28.03
C TYR A 448 33.45 22.62 -28.26
N GLU A 449 34.24 22.77 -27.20
CA GLU A 449 35.68 22.54 -27.28
C GLU A 449 36.00 21.04 -27.21
N GLU A 450 37.07 20.65 -27.90
CA GLU A 450 37.57 19.27 -27.95
C GLU A 450 39.02 19.24 -27.52
N ILE A 451 39.36 18.22 -26.73
CA ILE A 451 40.71 17.97 -26.25
C ILE A 451 41.13 16.56 -26.67
N CYS A 452 42.43 16.38 -26.86
CA CYS A 452 43.03 15.10 -27.23
C CYS A 452 44.09 14.71 -26.21
N PHE A 453 44.09 13.46 -25.78
CA PHE A 453 45.12 12.87 -24.93
C PHE A 453 45.32 11.39 -25.26
N GLU A 454 46.47 10.84 -24.88
CA GLU A 454 46.81 9.44 -25.16
C GLU A 454 46.77 8.63 -23.86
N PHE A 455 46.20 7.43 -23.90
CA PHE A 455 46.28 6.49 -22.78
C PHE A 455 47.58 5.70 -22.77
N ASN A 456 48.20 5.62 -21.60
CA ASN A 456 49.24 4.63 -21.33
C ASN A 456 48.62 3.34 -20.77
N ASN A 457 49.39 2.27 -20.80
CA ASN A 457 48.96 0.99 -20.25
C ASN A 457 48.51 1.14 -18.79
N ARG A 458 47.35 0.56 -18.46
CA ARG A 458 46.68 0.64 -17.15
C ARG A 458 46.24 2.03 -16.71
N ASP A 459 46.29 3.03 -17.58
CA ASP A 459 45.61 4.29 -17.29
C ASP A 459 44.09 4.06 -17.25
N ARG A 460 43.44 4.74 -16.31
CA ARG A 460 41.98 4.74 -16.16
C ARG A 460 41.43 6.12 -16.45
N PHE A 461 40.23 6.16 -17.01
CA PHE A 461 39.49 7.39 -17.29
C PHE A 461 38.10 7.31 -16.71
N LEU A 462 37.83 8.21 -15.78
CA LEU A 462 36.61 8.31 -15.01
C LEU A 462 35.75 9.45 -15.52
N LEU A 463 34.54 9.10 -15.94
CA LEU A 463 33.42 10.00 -16.21
C LEU A 463 32.40 9.81 -15.09
N TYR A 464 31.83 10.89 -14.57
CA TYR A 464 30.89 10.83 -13.45
C TYR A 464 29.91 12.00 -13.44
N THR A 465 28.74 11.80 -12.82
CA THR A 465 27.70 12.84 -12.64
C THR A 465 27.80 13.51 -11.27
N ASP A 466 27.14 14.66 -11.12
CA ASP A 466 27.23 15.51 -9.92
C ASP A 466 26.63 14.87 -8.67
N GLY A 467 25.65 13.99 -8.80
CA GLY A 467 25.06 13.27 -7.66
C GLY A 467 26.06 12.42 -6.88
N LEU A 468 27.24 12.15 -7.43
CA LEU A 468 28.36 11.55 -6.73
C LEU A 468 29.03 12.53 -5.75
N ILE A 469 29.40 13.73 -6.20
CA ILE A 469 30.10 14.74 -5.38
C ILE A 469 29.14 15.51 -4.46
N GLU A 470 27.86 15.61 -4.84
CA GLU A 470 26.80 16.25 -4.04
C GLU A 470 26.18 15.32 -3.00
N ALA A 471 26.60 14.06 -2.94
CA ALA A 471 26.13 13.11 -1.94
C ALA A 471 26.38 13.63 -0.51
N VAL A 472 25.33 13.67 0.32
CA VAL A 472 25.38 14.22 1.68
C VAL A 472 25.34 13.10 2.72
N ASN A 473 26.30 13.08 3.64
CA ASN A 473 26.33 12.12 4.75
C ASN A 473 25.32 12.47 5.87
N GLN A 474 25.14 11.56 6.84
CA GLN A 474 24.22 11.80 7.98
C GLN A 474 24.55 13.04 8.82
N ALA A 475 25.79 13.53 8.77
CA ALA A 475 26.24 14.75 9.44
C ALA A 475 25.96 16.03 8.61
N GLY A 476 25.39 15.90 7.41
CA GLY A 476 25.09 17.03 6.53
C GLY A 476 26.29 17.52 5.71
N GLN A 477 27.36 16.74 5.59
CA GLN A 477 28.56 17.09 4.82
C GLN A 477 28.52 16.44 3.43
N MET A 478 28.85 17.21 2.40
CA MET A 478 28.95 16.71 1.02
C MET A 478 30.24 15.91 0.81
N TYR A 479 30.18 14.91 -0.07
CA TYR A 479 31.32 14.09 -0.46
C TYR A 479 32.41 14.92 -1.14
N SER A 480 32.03 15.88 -1.98
CA SER A 480 32.88 16.88 -2.65
C SER A 480 33.96 16.31 -3.56
N PHE A 481 34.66 17.20 -4.28
CA PHE A 481 35.80 16.83 -5.13
C PHE A 481 36.96 16.25 -4.30
N ASP A 482 37.21 16.78 -3.11
CA ASP A 482 38.30 16.30 -2.23
C ASP A 482 38.09 14.82 -1.84
N GLY A 483 36.85 14.43 -1.57
CA GLY A 483 36.50 13.03 -1.26
C GLY A 483 36.68 12.12 -2.46
N LEU A 484 36.26 12.58 -3.64
CA LEU A 484 36.46 11.86 -4.91
C LEU A 484 37.96 11.66 -5.19
N GLU A 485 38.77 12.71 -5.16
CA GLU A 485 40.20 12.62 -5.44
C GLU A 485 40.93 11.71 -4.45
N ALA A 486 40.55 11.73 -3.18
CA ALA A 486 41.10 10.83 -2.16
C ALA A 486 40.76 9.36 -2.43
N GLU A 487 39.52 9.08 -2.87
CA GLU A 487 39.12 7.73 -3.26
C GLU A 487 39.89 7.26 -4.50
N LEU A 488 39.97 8.07 -5.54
CA LEU A 488 40.68 7.71 -6.78
C LEU A 488 42.17 7.48 -6.54
N ALA A 489 42.79 8.23 -5.63
CA ALA A 489 44.19 8.04 -5.24
C ALA A 489 44.42 6.73 -4.45
N SER A 490 43.37 6.12 -3.91
CA SER A 490 43.45 4.86 -3.17
C SER A 490 43.42 3.63 -4.07
N TRP A 491 42.95 3.77 -5.32
CA TRP A 491 42.78 2.67 -6.25
C TRP A 491 44.11 2.09 -6.69
N GLN A 492 44.24 0.76 -6.64
CA GLN A 492 45.45 0.11 -7.12
C GLN A 492 45.31 -0.32 -8.59
N PRO A 493 46.40 -0.26 -9.39
CA PRO A 493 46.37 -0.64 -10.82
C PRO A 493 46.09 -2.12 -11.09
N GLU A 494 46.14 -2.98 -10.07
CA GLU A 494 46.00 -4.43 -10.17
C GLU A 494 44.67 -4.95 -9.61
N GLU A 495 43.90 -4.07 -8.99
CA GLU A 495 42.57 -4.39 -8.48
C GLU A 495 41.59 -4.62 -9.63
N ASP A 496 40.61 -5.48 -9.36
CA ASP A 496 39.49 -5.67 -10.27
C ASP A 496 38.60 -4.42 -10.26
N LEU A 497 38.63 -3.68 -11.37
CA LEU A 497 37.93 -2.42 -11.54
C LEU A 497 36.44 -2.51 -11.21
N THR A 498 35.78 -3.60 -11.61
CA THR A 498 34.36 -3.84 -11.33
C THR A 498 34.11 -3.89 -9.83
N GLN A 499 34.91 -4.68 -9.09
CA GLN A 499 34.80 -4.81 -7.65
C GLN A 499 35.17 -3.50 -6.93
N THR A 500 36.16 -2.76 -7.42
CA THR A 500 36.56 -1.47 -6.83
C THR A 500 35.43 -0.44 -6.93
N VAL A 501 34.79 -0.31 -8.09
CA VAL A 501 33.65 0.60 -8.29
C VAL A 501 32.44 0.16 -7.46
N ASP A 502 32.11 -1.12 -7.44
CA ASP A 502 30.98 -1.65 -6.66
C ASP A 502 31.18 -1.43 -5.15
N ASN A 503 32.39 -1.70 -4.65
CA ASN A 503 32.73 -1.46 -3.25
C ASN A 503 32.68 0.03 -2.89
N TRP A 504 33.11 0.91 -3.79
CA TRP A 504 33.07 2.35 -3.57
C TRP A 504 31.62 2.86 -3.48
N LEU A 505 30.77 2.51 -4.43
CA LEU A 505 29.36 2.92 -4.42
C LEU A 505 28.61 2.34 -3.21
N ALA A 506 28.88 1.08 -2.83
CA ALA A 506 28.28 0.49 -1.63
C ALA A 506 28.69 1.22 -0.34
N ARG A 507 29.94 1.70 -0.23
CA ARG A 507 30.37 2.55 0.89
C ARG A 507 29.63 3.88 0.90
N MET A 508 29.49 4.53 -0.27
CA MET A 508 28.73 5.77 -0.38
C MET A 508 27.26 5.60 -0.01
N ASP A 509 26.62 4.50 -0.41
CA ASP A 509 25.23 4.19 -0.02
C ASP A 509 25.10 3.99 1.49
N HIS A 510 26.10 3.42 2.15
CA HIS A 510 26.11 3.27 3.61
C HIS A 510 26.27 4.61 4.35
N GLU A 511 27.15 5.48 3.86
CA GLU A 511 27.51 6.73 4.52
C GLU A 511 26.53 7.89 4.22
N CYS A 512 26.04 7.94 2.98
CA CYS A 512 25.20 9.01 2.45
C CYS A 512 23.74 8.58 2.18
N GLY A 513 23.43 7.28 2.27
CA GLY A 513 22.14 6.75 1.81
C GLY A 513 22.00 6.79 0.30
N ALA A 514 20.77 6.59 -0.18
CA ALA A 514 20.42 6.59 -1.62
C ALA A 514 20.63 7.94 -2.34
N GLY A 515 21.18 8.95 -1.66
CA GLY A 515 21.42 10.27 -2.23
C GLY A 515 20.16 11.12 -2.35
N MET A 516 20.30 12.26 -3.02
CA MET A 516 19.18 13.14 -3.42
C MET A 516 19.12 13.31 -4.93
N ASP A 517 20.09 12.75 -5.65
CA ASP A 517 20.22 12.77 -7.10
C ASP A 517 20.74 11.45 -7.64
N ASP A 518 20.63 11.28 -8.96
CA ASP A 518 21.13 10.10 -9.66
C ASP A 518 22.67 10.06 -9.61
N ARG A 519 23.23 8.86 -9.58
CA ARG A 519 24.69 8.65 -9.54
C ARG A 519 25.12 7.77 -10.70
N THR A 520 25.93 8.34 -11.58
CA THR A 520 26.49 7.62 -12.72
C THR A 520 27.99 7.72 -12.71
N VAL A 521 28.63 6.57 -12.88
CA VAL A 521 30.08 6.40 -12.97
C VAL A 521 30.36 5.53 -14.18
N VAL A 522 31.29 5.97 -15.03
CA VAL A 522 31.81 5.20 -16.15
C VAL A 522 33.33 5.27 -16.12
N VAL A 523 33.97 4.12 -15.93
CA VAL A 523 35.43 3.99 -15.90
C VAL A 523 35.90 3.16 -17.09
N LEU A 524 36.84 3.70 -17.84
CA LEU A 524 37.54 3.01 -18.92
C LEU A 524 38.97 2.72 -18.48
N GLU A 525 39.42 1.48 -18.59
CA GLU A 525 40.79 1.06 -18.29
C GLU A 525 41.43 0.43 -19.52
N LEU A 526 42.65 0.86 -19.87
CA LEU A 526 43.46 0.18 -20.88
C LEU A 526 44.18 -1.04 -20.25
N ALA A 527 43.59 -2.22 -20.37
CA ALA A 527 44.19 -3.46 -19.91
C ALA A 527 45.37 -3.85 -20.84
N GLY A 528 46.61 -3.78 -20.32
CA GLY A 528 47.84 -4.00 -21.10
C GLY A 528 47.95 -5.35 -21.85
N GLU A 529 48.96 -5.44 -22.74
CA GLU A 529 49.27 -6.49 -23.74
C GLU A 529 48.27 -7.65 -23.98
N TYR A 530 47.70 -7.60 -25.18
CA TYR A 530 46.86 -8.60 -25.84
C TYR A 530 47.55 -9.98 -25.94
N ARG A 531 47.25 -10.93 -25.03
CA ARG A 531 47.40 -12.36 -25.34
C ARG A 531 46.30 -12.74 -26.31
N SER A 532 46.69 -12.93 -27.57
CA SER A 532 45.88 -13.42 -28.68
C SER A 532 44.90 -14.51 -28.25
N SER A 533 43.62 -14.15 -28.12
CA SER A 533 42.51 -15.05 -28.41
C SER A 533 41.72 -14.46 -29.57
N LEU A 534 42.36 -14.53 -30.76
CA LEU A 534 41.65 -14.47 -32.04
C LEU A 534 40.75 -15.71 -32.13
N ALA A 535 39.60 -15.68 -31.44
CA ALA A 535 38.51 -16.63 -31.57
C ALA A 535 37.13 -16.07 -31.20
N SER A 536 37.02 -14.85 -30.67
CA SER A 536 35.74 -14.14 -30.62
C SER A 536 35.93 -12.66 -30.87
N ALA A 537 36.25 -12.31 -32.12
CA ALA A 537 35.64 -11.11 -32.66
C ALA A 537 34.12 -11.41 -32.69
N ALA A 538 33.47 -11.24 -31.54
CA ALA A 538 32.05 -11.03 -31.50
C ALA A 538 31.87 -9.69 -32.22
N THR A 539 31.67 -9.78 -33.53
CA THR A 539 30.72 -8.93 -34.22
C THR A 539 29.62 -8.63 -33.20
N PHE A 540 29.54 -7.38 -32.75
CA PHE A 540 28.40 -6.89 -31.99
C PHE A 540 27.21 -6.88 -32.97
N ASP A 541 26.73 -8.08 -33.28
CA ASP A 541 25.49 -8.35 -33.97
C ASP A 541 24.43 -8.42 -32.87
N ASN A 542 23.73 -7.29 -32.70
CA ASN A 542 22.45 -7.15 -32.02
C ASN A 542 22.41 -7.54 -30.50
N PRO A 543 22.08 -6.63 -29.57
CA PRO A 543 21.95 -6.97 -28.14
C PRO A 543 20.88 -8.04 -27.84
N PHE A 544 20.03 -8.36 -28.82
CA PHE A 544 19.09 -9.47 -28.80
C PHE A 544 19.29 -10.38 -30.01
N MET A 545 19.73 -11.61 -29.77
CA MET A 545 19.69 -12.65 -30.80
C MET A 545 18.24 -13.04 -30.99
N THR A 546 17.73 -12.91 -32.22
CA THR A 546 16.34 -13.24 -32.56
C THR A 546 16.31 -14.57 -33.30
N ARG A 547 15.43 -15.49 -32.88
CA ARG A 547 15.04 -16.66 -33.67
C ARG A 547 13.53 -16.64 -33.89
N GLU A 548 13.14 -17.03 -35.09
CA GLU A 548 11.75 -17.15 -35.50
C GLU A 548 11.47 -18.59 -35.92
N TRP A 549 10.35 -19.12 -35.43
CA TRP A 549 9.81 -20.41 -35.83
C TRP A 549 8.36 -20.23 -36.28
N ALA A 550 7.98 -20.97 -37.30
CA ALA A 550 6.59 -21.07 -37.74
C ALA A 550 6.15 -22.53 -37.62
N MET A 551 4.96 -22.75 -37.06
CA MET A 551 4.33 -24.07 -37.02
C MET A 551 2.89 -24.00 -37.49
N ARG A 552 2.37 -25.14 -37.95
CA ARG A 552 0.95 -25.26 -38.26
C ARG A 552 0.16 -25.22 -36.96
N SER A 553 -1.06 -24.68 -37.02
CA SER A 553 -1.97 -24.60 -35.89
C SER A 553 -2.57 -25.97 -35.53
N LYS A 554 -1.72 -26.93 -35.13
CA LYS A 554 -2.07 -28.31 -34.79
C LYS A 554 -1.38 -28.70 -33.47
N LEU A 555 -2.17 -29.20 -32.52
CA LEU A 555 -1.67 -29.71 -31.24
C LEU A 555 -0.65 -30.84 -31.44
N GLY A 556 0.41 -30.82 -30.66
CA GLY A 556 1.58 -31.69 -30.71
C GLY A 556 2.84 -31.01 -31.27
N ASP A 557 2.70 -30.07 -32.20
CA ASP A 557 3.84 -29.41 -32.85
C ASP A 557 4.49 -28.35 -31.93
N GLU A 558 3.74 -27.81 -30.96
CA GLU A 558 4.21 -26.84 -29.96
C GLU A 558 5.37 -27.38 -29.11
N LYS A 559 5.36 -28.68 -28.82
CA LYS A 559 6.39 -29.32 -27.99
C LYS A 559 7.76 -29.29 -28.63
N LEU A 560 7.81 -29.38 -29.97
CA LEU A 560 9.07 -29.35 -30.71
C LEU A 560 9.69 -27.95 -30.67
N ILE A 561 8.88 -26.89 -30.76
CA ILE A 561 9.36 -25.51 -30.62
C ILE A 561 9.81 -25.24 -29.20
N ALA A 562 9.04 -25.65 -28.19
CA ALA A 562 9.43 -25.51 -26.79
C ALA A 562 10.77 -26.21 -26.48
N LEU A 563 10.98 -27.44 -26.97
CA LEU A 563 12.26 -28.13 -26.84
C LEU A 563 13.42 -27.36 -27.48
N LYS A 564 13.26 -26.93 -28.74
CA LYS A 564 14.28 -26.13 -29.45
C LYS A 564 14.58 -24.81 -28.76
N LEU A 565 13.58 -24.19 -28.17
CA LEU A 565 13.69 -22.94 -27.42
C LEU A 565 14.52 -23.15 -26.15
N GLY A 566 14.25 -24.22 -25.39
CA GLY A 566 15.01 -24.57 -24.19
C GLY A 566 16.46 -24.95 -24.50
N ASP A 567 16.72 -25.71 -25.57
CA ASP A 567 18.08 -26.03 -26.01
C ASP A 567 18.87 -24.76 -26.37
N TRP A 568 18.22 -23.83 -27.08
CA TRP A 568 18.83 -22.54 -27.43
C TRP A 568 19.05 -21.65 -26.19
N MET A 569 18.18 -21.74 -25.20
CA MET A 569 18.35 -21.06 -23.93
C MET A 569 19.53 -21.63 -23.13
N LYS A 570 19.72 -22.95 -23.10
CA LYS A 570 20.89 -23.59 -22.47
C LYS A 570 22.20 -23.22 -23.15
N GLU A 571 22.19 -23.02 -24.47
CA GLU A 571 23.36 -22.52 -25.21
C GLU A 571 23.74 -21.10 -24.78
N ARG A 572 22.74 -20.23 -24.54
CA ARG A 572 22.99 -18.81 -24.24
C ARG A 572 23.15 -18.50 -22.76
N TRP A 573 22.38 -19.18 -21.91
CA TRP A 573 22.38 -19.07 -20.45
C TRP A 573 22.65 -20.46 -19.83
N PRO A 574 23.91 -20.93 -19.84
CA PRO A 574 24.25 -22.30 -19.41
C PRO A 574 23.99 -22.59 -17.92
N ASN A 575 23.85 -21.56 -17.08
CA ASN A 575 23.67 -21.67 -15.62
C ASN A 575 22.31 -21.11 -15.17
N THR A 576 21.22 -21.38 -15.89
CA THR A 576 19.90 -20.84 -15.58
C THR A 576 18.91 -21.95 -15.23
N ASP A 577 18.14 -21.75 -14.15
CA ASP A 577 17.15 -22.74 -13.69
C ASP A 577 15.75 -22.51 -14.30
N ILE A 578 15.55 -21.40 -15.00
CA ILE A 578 14.24 -20.99 -15.51
C ILE A 578 13.91 -21.58 -16.90
N TYR A 579 14.75 -22.44 -17.48
CA TYR A 579 14.49 -22.95 -18.83
C TYR A 579 13.23 -23.83 -18.90
N GLU A 580 12.91 -24.58 -17.84
CA GLU A 580 11.68 -25.39 -17.77
C GLU A 580 10.43 -24.50 -17.65
N ASP A 581 10.53 -23.41 -16.90
CA ASP A 581 9.48 -22.40 -16.76
C ASP A 581 9.19 -21.72 -18.11
N VAL A 582 10.24 -21.32 -18.82
CA VAL A 582 10.13 -20.72 -20.17
C VAL A 582 9.49 -21.70 -21.15
N GLN A 583 9.96 -22.95 -21.18
CA GLN A 583 9.39 -23.98 -22.05
C GLN A 583 7.89 -24.17 -21.79
N SER A 584 7.52 -24.25 -20.52
CA SER A 584 6.15 -24.50 -20.08
C SER A 584 5.23 -23.32 -20.39
N ALA A 585 5.64 -22.09 -20.08
CA ALA A 585 4.87 -20.89 -20.35
C ALA A 585 4.72 -20.60 -21.85
N VAL A 586 5.78 -20.77 -22.65
CA VAL A 586 5.73 -20.58 -24.10
C VAL A 586 4.89 -21.68 -24.76
N CYS A 587 4.98 -22.91 -24.28
CA CYS A 587 4.13 -24.01 -24.73
C CYS A 587 2.65 -23.70 -24.51
N GLU A 588 2.29 -23.24 -23.32
CA GLU A 588 0.91 -22.89 -22.99
C GLU A 588 0.39 -21.71 -23.82
N ALA A 589 1.24 -20.70 -24.08
CA ALA A 589 0.88 -19.59 -24.96
C ALA A 589 0.66 -20.03 -26.42
N MET A 590 1.47 -20.98 -26.92
CA MET A 590 1.24 -21.59 -28.24
C MET A 590 -0.08 -22.38 -28.29
N ILE A 591 -0.41 -23.13 -27.24
CA ILE A 591 -1.69 -23.86 -27.16
C ILE A 591 -2.85 -22.86 -27.21
N ASN A 592 -2.78 -21.76 -26.46
CA ASN A 592 -3.80 -20.71 -26.51
C ASN A 592 -3.93 -20.08 -27.90
N ALA A 593 -2.81 -19.84 -28.59
CA ALA A 593 -2.81 -19.33 -29.96
C ALA A 593 -3.47 -20.33 -30.95
N ILE A 594 -3.23 -21.64 -30.79
CA ILE A 594 -3.84 -22.68 -31.62
C ILE A 594 -5.35 -22.82 -31.35
N GLU A 595 -5.74 -22.95 -30.08
CA GLU A 595 -7.11 -23.27 -29.69
C GLU A 595 -8.03 -22.05 -29.75
N HIS A 596 -7.59 -20.91 -29.22
CA HIS A 596 -8.41 -19.72 -29.07
C HIS A 596 -8.19 -18.68 -30.16
N GLY A 597 -6.93 -18.44 -30.56
CA GLY A 597 -6.59 -17.52 -31.65
C GLY A 597 -7.06 -18.06 -33.00
N ASN A 598 -6.40 -19.13 -33.45
CA ASN A 598 -6.64 -19.78 -34.75
C ASN A 598 -7.86 -20.71 -34.80
N LYS A 599 -8.52 -20.94 -33.65
CA LYS A 599 -9.72 -21.81 -33.54
C LYS A 599 -9.52 -23.20 -34.15
N MET A 600 -8.34 -23.79 -33.95
CA MET A 600 -7.97 -25.12 -34.46
C MET A 600 -8.05 -25.26 -35.99
N GLN A 601 -7.90 -24.17 -36.74
CA GLN A 601 -7.90 -24.24 -38.21
C GLN A 601 -6.57 -24.82 -38.73
N PRO A 602 -6.58 -25.98 -39.41
CA PRO A 602 -5.35 -26.68 -39.80
C PRO A 602 -4.52 -26.00 -40.90
N ASN A 603 -5.09 -24.99 -41.56
CA ASN A 603 -4.41 -24.17 -42.57
C ASN A 603 -3.78 -22.90 -41.99
N ALA A 604 -4.04 -22.56 -40.73
CA ALA A 604 -3.47 -21.41 -40.05
C ALA A 604 -2.10 -21.74 -39.44
N TYR A 605 -1.27 -20.72 -39.26
CA TYR A 605 0.04 -20.83 -38.62
C TYR A 605 0.09 -20.13 -37.27
N VAL A 606 1.02 -20.59 -36.43
CA VAL A 606 1.46 -19.89 -35.22
C VAL A 606 2.93 -19.56 -35.41
N ASN A 607 3.27 -18.27 -35.32
CA ASN A 607 4.65 -17.80 -35.45
C ASN A 607 5.19 -17.43 -34.08
N VAL A 608 6.35 -17.96 -33.73
CA VAL A 608 7.03 -17.74 -32.46
C VAL A 608 8.33 -17.00 -32.73
N ILE A 609 8.43 -15.78 -32.22
CA ILE A 609 9.64 -14.96 -32.31
C ILE A 609 10.21 -14.85 -30.90
N ALA A 610 11.37 -15.45 -30.67
CA ALA A 610 12.07 -15.34 -29.41
C ALA A 610 13.35 -14.51 -29.56
N GLN A 611 13.57 -13.64 -28.58
CA GLN A 611 14.71 -12.74 -28.48
C GLN A 611 15.40 -13.00 -27.15
N ILE A 612 16.66 -13.43 -27.18
CA ILE A 612 17.45 -13.67 -25.96
C ILE A 612 18.59 -12.64 -25.91
N GLY A 613 18.58 -11.83 -24.86
CA GLY A 613 19.62 -10.86 -24.52
C GLY A 613 20.47 -11.33 -23.32
N GLY A 614 21.20 -10.41 -22.70
CA GLY A 614 22.07 -10.70 -21.57
C GLY A 614 21.33 -11.21 -20.32
N MET A 615 20.24 -10.53 -19.95
CA MET A 615 19.43 -10.85 -18.75
C MET A 615 17.94 -11.07 -19.04
N LEU A 616 17.48 -10.83 -20.27
CA LEU A 616 16.07 -10.90 -20.63
C LEU A 616 15.86 -11.77 -21.85
N MET A 617 14.83 -12.60 -21.78
CA MET A 617 14.27 -13.31 -22.90
C MET A 617 12.84 -12.83 -23.14
N VAL A 618 12.54 -12.46 -24.39
CA VAL A 618 11.20 -12.08 -24.83
C VAL A 618 10.74 -13.11 -25.85
N CYS A 619 9.52 -13.63 -25.69
CA CYS A 619 8.93 -14.55 -26.65
C CYS A 619 7.56 -14.02 -27.09
N ARG A 620 7.42 -13.70 -28.38
CA ARG A 620 6.16 -13.30 -29.01
C ARG A 620 5.57 -14.48 -29.78
N ILE A 621 4.35 -14.85 -29.45
CA ILE A 621 3.57 -15.89 -30.12
C ILE A 621 2.45 -15.22 -30.87
N TYR A 622 2.46 -15.32 -32.20
CA TYR A 622 1.48 -14.74 -33.10
C TYR A 622 0.46 -15.79 -33.54
N ASP A 623 -0.81 -15.41 -33.54
CA ASP A 623 -1.88 -16.14 -34.23
C ASP A 623 -2.40 -15.37 -35.45
N GLU A 624 -2.89 -16.11 -36.45
CA GLU A 624 -3.48 -15.57 -37.68
C GLU A 624 -5.00 -15.31 -37.52
N GLY A 625 -5.53 -15.56 -36.33
CA GLY A 625 -6.94 -15.46 -36.01
C GLY A 625 -7.41 -14.06 -35.63
N GLY A 626 -8.60 -14.01 -35.03
CA GLY A 626 -9.18 -12.75 -34.54
C GLY A 626 -8.58 -12.24 -33.23
N GLY A 627 -7.56 -12.93 -32.71
CA GLY A 627 -6.98 -12.72 -31.39
C GLY A 627 -7.81 -13.30 -30.24
N PHE A 628 -7.12 -13.71 -29.19
CA PHE A 628 -7.71 -14.12 -27.92
C PHE A 628 -7.34 -13.10 -26.86
N TYR A 629 -8.31 -12.33 -26.35
CA TYR A 629 -8.10 -11.39 -25.25
C TYR A 629 -8.42 -12.06 -23.91
N PRO A 630 -7.43 -12.66 -23.23
CA PRO A 630 -7.67 -13.29 -21.94
C PRO A 630 -8.08 -12.26 -20.90
N LYS A 631 -9.20 -12.52 -20.22
CA LYS A 631 -9.52 -11.86 -18.95
C LYS A 631 -9.10 -12.78 -17.82
N LEU A 632 -7.97 -12.47 -17.19
CA LEU A 632 -7.60 -13.12 -15.93
C LEU A 632 -8.49 -12.51 -14.83
N SER A 633 -9.40 -13.30 -14.27
CA SER A 633 -10.09 -12.89 -13.04
C SER A 633 -9.15 -13.13 -11.86
N ARG A 634 -8.82 -12.07 -11.14
CA ARG A 634 -8.01 -12.10 -9.89
C ARG A 634 -8.90 -12.11 -8.64
N ASP A 635 -10.17 -12.42 -8.78
CA ASP A 635 -11.09 -12.60 -7.66
C ASP A 635 -10.74 -13.90 -6.93
N GLU A 636 -10.29 -13.81 -5.67
CA GLU A 636 -9.91 -14.97 -4.85
C GLU A 636 -11.05 -15.99 -4.74
N ASP A 637 -12.31 -15.54 -4.71
CA ASP A 637 -13.48 -16.44 -4.65
C ASP A 637 -13.73 -17.17 -5.98
N GLU A 638 -13.41 -16.53 -7.11
CA GLU A 638 -13.51 -17.14 -8.43
C GLU A 638 -12.36 -18.13 -8.68
N MET A 639 -11.14 -17.79 -8.22
CA MET A 639 -10.00 -18.72 -8.24
C MET A 639 -10.24 -19.91 -7.32
N ARG A 640 -10.80 -19.70 -6.12
CA ARG A 640 -11.15 -20.78 -5.18
C ARG A 640 -12.24 -21.70 -5.73
N LYS A 641 -13.27 -21.15 -6.39
CA LYS A 641 -14.28 -21.94 -7.11
C LYS A 641 -13.71 -22.72 -8.29
N LYS A 642 -12.73 -22.18 -9.01
CA LYS A 642 -12.01 -22.90 -10.07
C LYS A 642 -11.11 -24.00 -9.53
N LEU A 643 -10.43 -23.77 -8.39
CA LEU A 643 -9.66 -24.76 -7.63
C LEU A 643 -10.50 -25.96 -7.19
N GLU A 644 -11.78 -25.73 -6.88
CA GLU A 644 -12.74 -26.76 -6.50
C GLU A 644 -13.39 -27.48 -7.70
N SER A 645 -13.15 -27.02 -8.94
CA SER A 645 -13.73 -27.61 -10.15
C SER A 645 -12.77 -28.60 -10.84
N GLU A 646 -13.30 -29.76 -11.27
CA GLU A 646 -12.52 -30.83 -11.94
C GLU A 646 -12.22 -30.55 -13.43
N ASP A 647 -12.54 -29.36 -13.96
CA ASP A 647 -12.32 -29.02 -15.36
C ASP A 647 -10.89 -28.46 -15.56
N PRO A 648 -9.99 -29.15 -16.28
CA PRO A 648 -8.62 -28.69 -16.53
C PRO A 648 -8.53 -27.49 -17.49
N ARG A 649 -9.65 -27.02 -18.04
CA ARG A 649 -9.69 -25.89 -18.98
C ARG A 649 -9.66 -24.55 -18.24
N GLY A 650 -8.72 -23.67 -18.61
CA GLY A 650 -8.61 -22.31 -18.09
C GLY A 650 -7.46 -22.07 -17.09
N TRP A 651 -6.62 -23.09 -16.83
CA TRP A 651 -5.40 -22.96 -16.03
C TRP A 651 -4.22 -22.35 -16.78
N GLY A 652 -4.26 -22.38 -18.11
CA GLY A 652 -3.13 -21.94 -18.93
C GLY A 652 -2.68 -20.50 -18.68
N LEU A 653 -3.63 -19.60 -18.47
CA LEU A 653 -3.32 -18.19 -18.16
C LEU A 653 -2.76 -18.01 -16.75
N VAL A 654 -3.21 -18.83 -15.78
CA VAL A 654 -2.66 -18.81 -14.41
C VAL A 654 -1.23 -19.34 -14.42
N MET A 655 -0.97 -20.38 -15.22
CA MET A 655 0.37 -20.96 -15.40
C MET A 655 1.31 -19.97 -16.08
N ILE A 656 0.85 -19.27 -17.12
CA ILE A 656 1.62 -18.18 -17.75
C ILE A 656 1.89 -17.05 -16.74
N ASP A 657 0.89 -16.61 -15.97
CA ASP A 657 1.02 -15.53 -14.96
C ASP A 657 1.96 -15.91 -13.80
N THR A 658 2.12 -17.21 -13.52
CA THR A 658 2.98 -17.71 -12.45
C THR A 658 4.42 -17.91 -12.92
N LEU A 659 4.62 -18.36 -14.18
CA LEU A 659 5.92 -18.75 -14.72
C LEU A 659 6.64 -17.64 -15.48
N ALA A 660 5.90 -16.74 -16.14
CA ALA A 660 6.50 -15.58 -16.80
C ALA A 660 6.59 -14.41 -15.81
N ASP A 661 7.71 -13.70 -15.81
CA ASP A 661 7.87 -12.49 -14.98
C ASP A 661 6.89 -11.39 -15.40
N TYR A 662 6.57 -11.34 -16.70
CA TYR A 662 5.53 -10.49 -17.24
C TYR A 662 4.99 -11.07 -18.54
N TRP A 663 3.72 -10.83 -18.83
CA TRP A 663 3.13 -11.15 -20.12
C TRP A 663 2.08 -10.13 -20.51
N THR A 664 1.89 -9.95 -21.81
CA THR A 664 0.88 -9.06 -22.38
C THR A 664 0.33 -9.63 -23.68
N THR A 665 -0.79 -9.10 -24.12
CA THR A 665 -1.36 -9.42 -25.42
C THR A 665 -1.60 -8.14 -26.19
N GLY A 666 -1.28 -8.15 -27.48
CA GLY A 666 -1.44 -7.00 -28.34
C GLY A 666 -1.81 -7.41 -29.76
N ARG A 667 -1.95 -6.40 -30.63
CA ARG A 667 -2.14 -6.61 -32.05
C ARG A 667 -1.27 -5.63 -32.82
N ASP A 668 -0.48 -6.14 -33.75
CA ASP A 668 0.35 -5.35 -34.65
C ASP A 668 0.04 -5.70 -36.12
N GLU A 669 0.89 -5.24 -37.05
CA GLU A 669 0.75 -5.51 -38.49
C GLU A 669 0.87 -7.00 -38.86
N ARG A 670 1.50 -7.83 -38.01
CA ARG A 670 1.69 -9.27 -38.23
C ARG A 670 0.53 -10.11 -37.69
N GLY A 671 -0.26 -9.58 -36.76
CA GLY A 671 -1.42 -10.28 -36.21
C GLY A 671 -1.65 -10.00 -34.73
N PHE A 672 -2.48 -10.82 -34.11
CA PHE A 672 -2.59 -10.82 -32.65
C PHE A 672 -1.41 -11.57 -32.06
N TYR A 673 -0.86 -11.07 -30.96
CA TYR A 673 0.26 -11.73 -30.30
C TYR A 673 0.08 -11.80 -28.78
N THR A 674 0.63 -12.86 -28.22
CA THR A 674 0.91 -12.98 -26.79
C THR A 674 2.42 -12.86 -26.60
N GLU A 675 2.85 -11.90 -25.79
CA GLU A 675 4.25 -11.63 -25.52
C GLU A 675 4.57 -12.00 -24.07
N LEU A 676 5.61 -12.80 -23.89
CA LEU A 676 6.09 -13.33 -22.62
C LEU A 676 7.50 -12.79 -22.35
N TYR A 677 7.78 -12.45 -21.10
CA TYR A 677 9.05 -11.93 -20.64
C TYR A 677 9.61 -12.82 -19.53
N PHE A 678 10.87 -13.19 -19.65
CA PHE A 678 11.60 -14.01 -18.67
C PHE A 678 12.94 -13.38 -18.32
N MET A 679 13.18 -13.13 -17.04
CA MET A 679 14.40 -12.55 -16.51
C MET A 679 15.34 -13.63 -15.99
N ARG A 680 16.60 -13.56 -16.40
CA ARG A 680 17.66 -14.41 -15.85
C ARG A 680 17.87 -14.04 -14.38
N LYS A 681 17.49 -14.95 -13.48
CA LYS A 681 17.82 -14.82 -12.05
C LYS A 681 19.34 -14.89 -11.90
N SER A 682 19.96 -13.84 -11.37
CA SER A 682 21.37 -13.87 -10.97
C SER A 682 21.45 -14.69 -9.69
N HIS A 683 22.08 -15.86 -9.74
CA HIS A 683 22.56 -16.49 -8.51
C HIS A 683 23.52 -15.52 -7.85
N SER A 684 23.14 -14.98 -6.68
CA SER A 684 24.08 -14.26 -5.84
C SER A 684 25.18 -15.27 -5.50
N VAL A 685 26.43 -14.88 -5.72
CA VAL A 685 27.59 -15.72 -5.40
C VAL A 685 27.54 -16.20 -3.93
N SER A 686 26.86 -15.46 -3.05
CA SER A 686 26.70 -15.83 -1.65
C SER A 686 25.80 -17.04 -1.39
N GLU A 687 24.80 -17.36 -2.21
CA GLU A 687 23.93 -18.52 -1.98
C GLU A 687 24.58 -19.82 -2.46
N ALA A 688 25.31 -19.78 -3.57
CA ALA A 688 26.08 -20.93 -4.05
C ALA A 688 27.30 -21.23 -3.15
N GLU A 689 27.96 -20.21 -2.60
CA GLU A 689 29.01 -20.40 -1.59
C GLU A 689 28.42 -20.90 -0.25
N ALA A 690 27.24 -20.43 0.15
CA ALA A 690 26.57 -20.92 1.36
C ALA A 690 26.06 -22.36 1.22
N GLU A 691 25.56 -22.77 0.05
CA GLU A 691 25.19 -24.17 -0.22
C GLU A 691 26.43 -25.07 -0.33
N ALA A 692 27.50 -24.61 -0.97
CA ALA A 692 28.76 -25.35 -1.04
C ALA A 692 29.45 -25.48 0.33
N GLU A 693 29.40 -24.47 1.20
CA GLU A 693 29.87 -24.53 2.58
C GLU A 693 28.96 -25.41 3.46
N ALA A 694 27.65 -25.41 3.22
CA ALA A 694 26.71 -26.28 3.91
C ALA A 694 26.89 -27.76 3.52
N GLU A 695 27.10 -28.06 2.24
CA GLU A 695 27.40 -29.41 1.75
C GLU A 695 28.78 -29.89 2.20
N ALA A 696 29.82 -29.04 2.14
CA ALA A 696 31.15 -29.37 2.66
C ALA A 696 31.16 -29.54 4.18
N GLY A 697 30.34 -28.75 4.90
CA GLY A 697 30.13 -28.89 6.34
C GLY A 697 29.38 -30.17 6.72
N ALA A 698 28.39 -30.58 5.91
CA ALA A 698 27.65 -31.82 6.10
C ALA A 698 28.52 -33.06 5.79
N GLU A 699 29.37 -33.03 4.75
CA GLU A 699 30.33 -34.09 4.47
C GLU A 699 31.43 -34.19 5.54
N GLN A 700 31.93 -33.06 6.05
CA GLN A 700 32.89 -33.07 7.17
C GLN A 700 32.27 -33.55 8.49
N ALA A 701 30.99 -33.26 8.75
CA ALA A 701 30.27 -33.78 9.91
C ALA A 701 29.99 -35.29 9.79
N ALA A 702 29.73 -35.79 8.58
CA ALA A 702 29.57 -37.22 8.32
C ALA A 702 30.90 -38.00 8.39
N GLN A 703 32.03 -37.38 8.03
CA GLN A 703 33.37 -37.99 8.16
C GLN A 703 33.96 -37.91 9.57
N LYS A 704 33.51 -36.97 10.42
CA LYS A 704 33.91 -36.85 11.83
C LYS A 704 33.00 -37.61 12.81
N GLY A 705 32.41 -38.72 12.38
CA GLY A 705 31.75 -39.66 13.29
C GLY A 705 32.73 -40.29 14.29
N VAL A 706 32.99 -39.60 15.40
CA VAL A 706 33.39 -40.12 16.73
C VAL A 706 32.64 -39.33 17.79
#